data_AF-A0A665XBL2-F1
#
_entry.id   AF-A0A665XBL2-F1
#
_cell.length_a   1.000
_cell.length_b   1.000
_cell.length_c   1.000
_cell.angle_alpha   90.00
_cell.angle_beta   90.00
_cell.angle_gamma   90.00
#
_symmetry.space_group_name_H-M   'P 1'
#
loop_
_entity.id
_entity.type
_entity.pdbx_description
1 polymer ?
#
loop_
_entity_poly.entity_id
_entity_poly.type
_entity_poly.pdbx_seq_one_letter_code
_entity_poly.pdbx_strand_id
1 'polypeptide(L)'
;MAECGGVDSSTSGHTMDKSITLPPDEIFRNLENAKRFAIDIVAKVRSFEHNAKDADSDKLYEISVQEEVTARLHFIKFENAYIETCLDFIRDHLVNTETKVIKATVDKEDEMTCLIKGCNFVLRNIPHEAFVYAKHADSEFRFQTTHPDIFPYLLINIGSGVSIVKVESEDKFERIGGSSIGGGTFWGLGALLTKTKRFDELLQLASKGQHASVDMLVKDIYGGSYGSLGLTGDLIASSFGKSATADKEFSKEDMAKSLLHMISNDIGQLACLYAKLHNLSRVYFGGFFIRGHPVTMHTITYSINFFTKGEVQALFLRHEGYLGAIGAFLKGAEEDNPNQYSWGENYAGSSGLMSVSPDMNPMQRARSGTFDMLEMDRLERQLVNLPLLQDPSSYIPDTVDLTEDALAREYWLYCFEEALDGVVKRAVASQPDIPEANERAEKFRQKYRHKLQTLRHQPFAYGSLTVRSLLDTREHCLNEFNFPDPYSKITSKWSLLVMPHMPIIVLMSALDNLCLKTIHPGFLLQGPPHKCALFFVDNSGLLSRGTEVVLASNSGPALNDVTNGELQILTERIAAMDPVIQAGLREDRLTLVQSGSSSPCLDLSRLDKVLAMVVRERQTDLVIIEGMGRAIHTNYYAMLSCESLKMAVIKNSWLADRLGGKLFSVVFKYEVPAGKPSQDSAALTPS
;
A
#
# COMPACT_ATOMS: atom_id res chain seq x y z
N MET A 1 -67.66 10.47 40.59
CA MET A 1 -68.28 11.82 40.68
C MET A 1 -67.21 12.85 40.38
N ALA A 2 -67.62 14.01 39.85
CA ALA A 2 -66.80 15.12 39.37
C ALA A 2 -66.03 14.86 38.06
N GLU A 3 -66.39 15.64 37.05
CA GLU A 3 -65.94 15.60 35.65
C GLU A 3 -65.06 16.83 35.29
N CYS A 4 -64.49 16.77 34.07
CA CYS A 4 -64.31 17.88 33.14
C CYS A 4 -63.24 18.98 33.35
N GLY A 5 -62.55 19.29 32.24
CA GLY A 5 -61.74 20.50 32.06
C GLY A 5 -60.53 20.33 31.15
N GLY A 6 -60.73 20.04 29.85
CA GLY A 6 -59.62 19.92 28.87
C GLY A 6 -59.71 20.96 27.75
N VAL A 7 -58.55 21.39 27.24
CA VAL A 7 -58.38 22.06 25.92
C VAL A 7 -57.03 21.66 25.31
N ASP A 8 -57.10 21.11 24.10
CA ASP A 8 -56.13 21.03 22.99
C ASP A 8 -54.60 21.05 23.26
N SER A 9 -53.96 19.89 23.02
CA SER A 9 -52.52 19.81 22.72
C SER A 9 -52.30 19.60 21.21
N SER A 10 -51.72 20.59 20.53
CA SER A 10 -51.35 20.50 19.13
C SER A 10 -50.11 19.62 18.92
N THR A 11 -50.24 18.57 18.11
CA THR A 11 -49.16 17.66 17.75
C THR A 11 -48.18 18.31 16.75
N SER A 12 -47.18 19.01 17.25
CA SER A 12 -45.98 19.36 16.47
C SER A 12 -45.01 18.18 16.46
N GLY A 13 -45.00 17.44 15.36
CA GLY A 13 -44.12 16.29 15.19
C GLY A 13 -42.65 16.70 15.05
N HIS A 14 -41.91 16.69 16.16
CA HIS A 14 -40.44 16.68 16.09
C HIS A 14 -39.98 15.35 15.53
N THR A 15 -39.63 15.36 14.25
CA THR A 15 -38.91 14.28 13.57
C THR A 15 -37.54 14.14 14.25
N MET A 16 -37.22 12.96 14.77
CA MET A 16 -35.83 12.66 15.12
C MET A 16 -35.00 12.66 13.83
N ASP A 17 -33.85 13.33 13.85
CA ASP A 17 -32.95 13.34 12.70
C ASP A 17 -32.52 11.90 12.35
N LYS A 18 -32.63 11.59 11.06
CA LYS A 18 -32.55 10.24 10.54
C LYS A 18 -31.10 9.77 10.42
N SER A 19 -30.90 8.50 10.73
CA SER A 19 -29.93 7.55 10.15
C SER A 19 -28.68 8.11 9.46
N ILE A 20 -27.52 7.59 9.86
CA ILE A 20 -26.31 7.55 9.01
C ILE A 20 -26.74 7.13 7.60
N THR A 21 -26.44 7.97 6.61
CA THR A 21 -26.60 7.62 5.20
C THR A 21 -25.39 6.77 4.82
N LEU A 22 -25.61 5.45 4.74
CA LEU A 22 -24.65 4.54 4.11
C LEU A 22 -24.42 4.99 2.65
N PRO A 23 -23.20 4.82 2.10
CA PRO A 23 -22.97 5.13 0.70
C PRO A 23 -23.89 4.29 -0.21
N PRO A 24 -24.23 4.79 -1.41
CA PRO A 24 -25.08 4.07 -2.35
C PRO A 24 -24.46 2.73 -2.75
N ASP A 25 -25.32 1.77 -3.10
CA ASP A 25 -25.00 0.36 -3.39
C ASP A 25 -23.81 0.17 -4.36
N GLU A 26 -23.58 1.12 -5.28
CA GLU A 26 -22.41 1.15 -6.17
C GLU A 26 -21.04 1.06 -5.45
N ILE A 27 -20.94 1.51 -4.19
CA ILE A 27 -19.70 1.46 -3.39
C ILE A 27 -19.50 0.10 -2.70
N PHE A 28 -20.58 -0.66 -2.46
CA PHE A 28 -20.55 -1.94 -1.75
C PHE A 28 -20.75 -3.16 -2.66
N ARG A 29 -20.70 -2.98 -3.97
CA ARG A 29 -20.89 -4.05 -4.98
C ARG A 29 -20.02 -5.30 -4.77
N ASN A 30 -18.83 -5.16 -4.17
CA ASN A 30 -17.94 -6.29 -3.85
C ASN A 30 -18.25 -6.97 -2.50
N LEU A 31 -19.02 -6.32 -1.61
CA LEU A 31 -19.43 -6.85 -0.31
C LEU A 31 -20.63 -7.80 -0.37
N GLU A 32 -21.39 -7.83 -1.48
CA GLU A 32 -22.48 -8.80 -1.73
C GLU A 32 -22.00 -10.27 -1.61
N ASN A 33 -20.70 -10.52 -1.78
CA ASN A 33 -20.08 -11.84 -1.70
C ASN A 33 -19.21 -12.04 -0.43
N ALA A 34 -19.35 -11.19 0.59
CA ALA A 34 -18.52 -11.23 1.80
C ALA A 34 -18.79 -12.46 2.67
N LYS A 35 -17.81 -13.40 2.72
CA LYS A 35 -17.94 -14.68 3.44
C LYS A 35 -17.61 -14.65 4.93
N ARG A 36 -16.82 -13.67 5.39
CA ARG A 36 -16.38 -13.52 6.78
C ARG A 36 -16.31 -12.04 7.15
N PHE A 37 -16.69 -11.73 8.38
CA PHE A 37 -16.63 -10.38 8.96
C PHE A 37 -15.82 -10.45 10.27
N ALA A 38 -14.94 -9.49 10.48
CA ALA A 38 -14.22 -9.32 11.74
C ALA A 38 -14.47 -7.91 12.27
N ILE A 39 -14.79 -7.80 13.55
CA ILE A 39 -15.22 -6.54 14.18
C ILE A 39 -14.41 -6.35 15.47
N ASP A 40 -13.66 -5.25 15.54
CA ASP A 40 -13.00 -4.81 16.76
C ASP A 40 -13.98 -3.91 17.54
N ILE A 41 -14.49 -4.40 18.68
CA ILE A 41 -15.52 -3.71 19.48
C ILE A 41 -14.93 -3.25 20.81
N VAL A 42 -14.65 -1.95 20.89
CA VAL A 42 -14.31 -1.30 22.17
C VAL A 42 -15.56 -1.16 23.06
N ALA A 43 -15.85 -2.27 23.74
CA ALA A 43 -16.80 -2.51 24.84
C ALA A 43 -18.25 -2.99 24.55
N LYS A 44 -18.52 -4.20 25.08
CA LYS A 44 -19.77 -4.76 25.65
C LYS A 44 -20.96 -5.10 24.72
N VAL A 45 -21.12 -6.40 24.44
CA VAL A 45 -22.32 -7.03 23.84
C VAL A 45 -22.83 -8.20 24.73
N ARG A 46 -24.15 -8.39 24.79
CA ARG A 46 -24.83 -9.53 25.48
C ARG A 46 -25.12 -10.68 24.49
N SER A 47 -25.12 -11.92 24.98
CA SER A 47 -25.31 -13.15 24.19
C SER A 47 -26.73 -13.73 24.25
N PHE A 48 -27.12 -14.47 23.20
CA PHE A 48 -28.29 -15.38 23.13
C PHE A 48 -27.91 -16.66 22.34
N GLU A 49 -28.64 -17.78 22.52
CA GLU A 49 -28.23 -19.14 22.10
C GLU A 49 -29.34 -20.00 21.42
N HIS A 50 -28.91 -21.05 20.69
CA HIS A 50 -29.62 -22.28 20.22
C HIS A 50 -30.65 -22.12 19.05
N ASN A 51 -30.91 -23.10 18.15
CA ASN A 51 -30.67 -24.58 18.13
C ASN A 51 -30.55 -25.20 16.68
N ALA A 52 -30.27 -26.50 16.50
CA ALA A 52 -29.92 -27.21 15.21
C ALA A 52 -31.11 -27.79 14.35
N LYS A 53 -30.99 -28.21 13.05
CA LYS A 53 -30.30 -29.42 12.45
C LYS A 53 -30.30 -29.49 10.88
N ASP A 54 -29.36 -30.25 10.28
CA ASP A 54 -29.32 -31.21 9.11
C ASP A 54 -30.26 -31.09 7.86
N ALA A 55 -29.96 -31.50 6.59
CA ALA A 55 -28.73 -31.89 5.84
C ALA A 55 -28.95 -32.13 4.29
N ASP A 56 -27.85 -32.03 3.50
CA ASP A 56 -27.41 -32.77 2.27
C ASP A 56 -28.04 -32.63 0.82
N SER A 57 -27.16 -32.34 -0.17
CA SER A 57 -26.89 -33.11 -1.44
C SER A 57 -26.61 -32.31 -2.75
N ASP A 58 -25.61 -32.78 -3.52
CA ASP A 58 -24.96 -32.18 -4.72
C ASP A 58 -25.71 -32.34 -6.09
N LYS A 59 -25.36 -31.50 -7.12
CA LYS A 59 -24.48 -31.93 -8.28
C LYS A 59 -24.29 -30.97 -9.49
N LEU A 60 -23.01 -30.87 -9.90
CA LEU A 60 -22.39 -30.73 -11.24
C LEU A 60 -22.60 -29.49 -12.17
N TYR A 61 -21.53 -28.69 -12.23
CA TYR A 61 -20.92 -27.97 -13.37
C TYR A 61 -21.80 -27.23 -14.40
N GLU A 62 -21.72 -25.89 -14.33
CA GLU A 62 -21.88 -24.98 -15.47
C GLU A 62 -20.50 -24.39 -15.83
N ILE A 63 -20.15 -24.31 -17.12
CA ILE A 63 -18.96 -23.58 -17.58
C ILE A 63 -19.41 -22.14 -17.88
N SER A 64 -19.45 -21.32 -16.83
CA SER A 64 -19.49 -19.87 -16.97
C SER A 64 -18.06 -19.32 -17.15
N VAL A 65 -17.94 -18.18 -17.81
CA VAL A 65 -16.68 -17.41 -17.81
C VAL A 65 -16.44 -16.98 -16.37
N GLN A 66 -15.42 -17.55 -15.71
CA GLN A 66 -15.08 -17.18 -14.34
C GLN A 66 -14.62 -15.72 -14.31
N GLU A 67 -15.47 -14.84 -13.78
CA GLU A 67 -14.97 -13.62 -13.12
C GLU A 67 -14.06 -14.11 -11.99
N GLU A 68 -12.75 -13.88 -12.10
CA GLU A 68 -11.77 -14.22 -11.06
C GLU A 68 -12.03 -13.33 -9.84
N VAL A 69 -12.86 -13.82 -8.92
CA VAL A 69 -13.16 -13.16 -7.63
C VAL A 69 -11.93 -13.25 -6.74
N THR A 70 -11.00 -12.32 -6.97
CA THR A 70 -9.87 -12.05 -6.06
C THR A 70 -10.41 -11.76 -4.67
N ALA A 71 -9.86 -12.45 -3.66
CA ALA A 71 -10.35 -12.30 -2.29
C ALA A 71 -9.89 -10.95 -1.73
N ARG A 72 -10.85 -10.08 -1.39
CA ARG A 72 -10.60 -8.72 -0.92
C ARG A 72 -10.93 -8.55 0.57
N LEU A 73 -10.09 -7.80 1.27
CA LEU A 73 -10.40 -7.24 2.58
C LEU A 73 -10.90 -5.81 2.41
N HIS A 74 -12.07 -5.51 3.00
CA HIS A 74 -12.64 -4.17 3.08
C HIS A 74 -12.57 -3.66 4.51
N PHE A 75 -11.99 -2.48 4.71
CA PHE A 75 -11.83 -1.87 6.03
C PHE A 75 -12.81 -0.72 6.22
N ILE A 76 -13.88 -0.97 6.97
CA ILE A 76 -15.00 -0.03 7.22
C ILE A 76 -15.03 0.39 8.69
N LYS A 77 -15.37 1.65 8.97
CA LYS A 77 -15.49 2.22 10.32
C LYS A 77 -16.93 2.63 10.62
N PHE A 78 -17.38 2.37 11.84
CA PHE A 78 -18.67 2.81 12.38
C PHE A 78 -18.48 3.37 13.80
N GLU A 79 -19.34 4.28 14.27
CA GLU A 79 -19.34 4.67 15.68
C GLU A 79 -20.10 3.61 16.51
N ASN A 80 -19.57 3.18 17.67
CA ASN A 80 -20.15 2.11 18.49
C ASN A 80 -21.62 2.35 18.90
N ALA A 81 -22.09 3.60 18.90
CA ALA A 81 -23.49 3.96 19.15
C ALA A 81 -24.47 3.37 18.10
N TYR A 82 -23.97 2.97 16.92
CA TYR A 82 -24.75 2.44 15.79
C TYR A 82 -24.43 0.95 15.52
N ILE A 83 -24.00 0.19 16.54
CA ILE A 83 -23.70 -1.24 16.38
C ILE A 83 -24.89 -2.03 15.82
N GLU A 84 -26.13 -1.69 16.19
CA GLU A 84 -27.34 -2.31 15.63
C GLU A 84 -27.45 -2.06 14.12
N THR A 85 -27.17 -0.84 13.65
CA THR A 85 -27.14 -0.51 12.20
C THR A 85 -26.02 -1.23 11.47
N CYS A 86 -24.88 -1.48 12.13
CA CYS A 86 -23.82 -2.33 11.58
C CYS A 86 -24.25 -3.80 11.50
N LEU A 87 -24.99 -4.31 12.50
CA LEU A 87 -25.55 -5.67 12.49
C LEU A 87 -26.66 -5.84 11.45
N ASP A 88 -27.48 -4.80 11.22
CA ASP A 88 -28.46 -4.75 10.13
C ASP A 88 -27.74 -4.74 8.77
N PHE A 89 -26.73 -3.88 8.57
CA PHE A 89 -25.91 -3.86 7.35
C PHE A 89 -25.27 -5.22 7.06
N ILE A 90 -24.65 -5.86 8.07
CA ILE A 90 -24.06 -7.19 7.94
C ILE A 90 -25.13 -8.24 7.62
N ARG A 91 -26.32 -8.16 8.22
CA ARG A 91 -27.44 -9.07 7.92
C ARG A 91 -27.91 -8.94 6.48
N ASP A 92 -27.99 -7.72 5.96
CA ASP A 92 -28.46 -7.45 4.60
C ASP A 92 -27.44 -7.91 3.53
N HIS A 93 -26.14 -7.89 3.84
CA HIS A 93 -25.06 -8.28 2.91
C HIS A 93 -24.53 -9.73 3.10
N LEU A 94 -24.98 -10.46 4.13
CA LEU A 94 -24.62 -11.87 4.37
C LEU A 94 -25.45 -12.88 3.56
N VAL A 95 -26.46 -12.44 2.82
CA VAL A 95 -27.49 -13.32 2.25
C VAL A 95 -27.23 -13.62 0.78
N ASN A 96 -26.77 -14.84 0.50
CA ASN A 96 -26.95 -15.44 -0.83
C ASN A 96 -28.05 -16.52 -0.77
N THR A 97 -29.11 -16.27 -1.56
CA THR A 97 -29.99 -17.25 -2.24
C THR A 97 -30.03 -18.70 -1.74
N GLU A 98 -30.97 -18.99 -0.84
CA GLU A 98 -32.02 -20.05 -0.94
C GLU A 98 -32.55 -20.43 0.45
N THR A 99 -31.68 -20.43 1.47
CA THR A 99 -32.06 -20.75 2.86
C THR A 99 -31.98 -19.53 3.77
N LYS A 100 -33.15 -18.97 4.16
CA LYS A 100 -33.26 -17.76 5.02
C LYS A 100 -32.92 -18.03 6.50
N VAL A 101 -31.79 -18.67 6.81
CA VAL A 101 -31.32 -18.92 8.18
C VAL A 101 -29.80 -18.74 8.27
N ILE A 102 -29.36 -17.64 8.87
CA ILE A 102 -27.95 -17.42 9.18
C ILE A 102 -27.58 -18.20 10.46
N LYS A 103 -26.72 -19.22 10.33
CA LYS A 103 -25.94 -19.75 11.47
C LYS A 103 -24.60 -19.01 11.53
N ALA A 104 -24.58 -17.84 12.18
CA ALA A 104 -23.32 -17.16 12.51
C ALA A 104 -22.78 -17.70 13.83
N THR A 105 -21.57 -18.25 13.84
CA THR A 105 -20.79 -18.46 15.05
C THR A 105 -20.12 -17.15 15.45
N VAL A 106 -20.07 -16.85 16.75
CA VAL A 106 -19.46 -15.62 17.28
C VAL A 106 -18.35 -16.01 18.23
N ASP A 107 -17.14 -16.08 17.68
CA ASP A 107 -15.93 -16.44 18.43
C ASP A 107 -15.28 -15.18 18.99
N LYS A 108 -14.89 -15.24 20.27
CA LYS A 108 -14.31 -14.10 21.00
C LYS A 108 -12.81 -14.30 21.11
N GLU A 109 -12.07 -13.38 20.51
CA GLU A 109 -10.62 -13.39 20.53
C GLU A 109 -10.03 -12.40 21.52
N ASP A 110 -8.81 -12.71 21.99
CA ASP A 110 -8.02 -11.80 22.83
C ASP A 110 -7.57 -10.56 22.04
N GLU A 111 -7.91 -9.38 22.57
CA GLU A 111 -7.62 -8.06 21.98
C GLU A 111 -6.12 -7.91 21.67
N MET A 112 -5.26 -8.27 22.61
CA MET A 112 -3.81 -8.06 22.49
C MET A 112 -3.20 -8.97 21.41
N THR A 113 -3.58 -10.25 21.42
CA THR A 113 -3.11 -11.23 20.43
C THR A 113 -3.56 -10.84 19.03
N CYS A 114 -4.81 -10.39 18.87
CA CYS A 114 -5.29 -9.89 17.58
C CYS A 114 -4.54 -8.62 17.14
N LEU A 115 -4.39 -7.65 18.04
CA LEU A 115 -3.66 -6.41 17.78
C LEU A 115 -2.22 -6.68 17.27
N ILE A 116 -1.49 -7.60 17.91
CA ILE A 116 -0.14 -7.97 17.47
C ILE A 116 -0.16 -8.75 16.14
N LYS A 117 -1.03 -9.75 16.00
CA LYS A 117 -1.16 -10.54 14.76
C LYS A 117 -1.48 -9.66 13.55
N GLY A 118 -2.38 -8.69 13.71
CA GLY A 118 -2.70 -7.72 12.66
C GLY A 118 -1.58 -6.71 12.38
N CYS A 119 -0.87 -6.25 13.42
CA CYS A 119 0.31 -5.39 13.27
C CYS A 119 1.45 -6.09 12.48
N ASN A 120 1.80 -7.32 12.87
CA ASN A 120 2.79 -8.14 12.17
C ASN A 120 2.41 -8.38 10.70
N PHE A 121 1.12 -8.67 10.46
CA PHE A 121 0.60 -8.91 9.12
C PHE A 121 0.78 -7.69 8.21
N VAL A 122 0.33 -6.50 8.62
CA VAL A 122 0.42 -5.31 7.75
C VAL A 122 1.88 -4.90 7.52
N LEU A 123 2.72 -4.93 8.56
CA LEU A 123 4.14 -4.58 8.47
C LEU A 123 4.95 -5.47 7.51
N ARG A 124 4.56 -6.74 7.37
CA ARG A 124 5.24 -7.71 6.50
C ARG A 124 4.70 -7.76 5.08
N ASN A 125 3.38 -7.63 4.92
CA ASN A 125 2.73 -7.91 3.64
C ASN A 125 2.47 -6.66 2.80
N ILE A 126 2.32 -5.49 3.44
CA ILE A 126 1.84 -4.25 2.81
C ILE A 126 2.99 -3.24 2.67
N PRO A 127 3.47 -2.97 1.44
CA PRO A 127 4.46 -1.92 1.20
C PRO A 127 3.90 -0.55 1.60
N HIS A 128 4.76 0.32 2.10
CA HIS A 128 4.39 1.67 2.52
C HIS A 128 3.34 1.73 3.65
N GLU A 129 3.19 0.65 4.43
CA GLU A 129 2.30 0.63 5.60
C GLU A 129 2.82 1.53 6.72
N ALA A 130 4.10 1.39 7.06
CA ALA A 130 4.76 2.17 8.09
C ALA A 130 5.37 3.45 7.51
N PHE A 131 5.27 4.55 8.23
CA PHE A 131 5.88 5.82 7.82
C PHE A 131 6.34 6.69 9.00
N VAL A 132 7.33 7.54 8.73
CA VAL A 132 7.75 8.63 9.60
C VAL A 132 7.08 9.91 9.15
N TYR A 133 6.52 10.69 10.09
CA TYR A 133 6.00 12.03 9.82
C TYR A 133 6.97 13.13 10.30
N ALA A 134 7.32 14.06 9.41
CA ALA A 134 8.32 15.11 9.62
C ALA A 134 7.91 16.47 9.00
N LYS A 135 7.03 17.21 9.70
CA LYS A 135 6.44 18.53 9.34
C LYS A 135 7.35 19.58 8.65
N HIS A 136 8.67 19.53 8.85
CA HIS A 136 9.62 20.53 8.33
C HIS A 136 10.67 19.93 7.38
N ALA A 137 10.45 18.71 6.90
CA ALA A 137 11.22 18.11 5.82
C ALA A 137 10.55 18.37 4.46
N ASP A 138 11.32 18.32 3.38
CA ASP A 138 10.81 18.49 2.00
C ASP A 138 9.73 17.44 1.64
N SER A 139 9.83 16.26 2.24
CA SER A 139 8.77 15.25 2.29
C SER A 139 8.30 15.06 3.72
N GLU A 140 7.07 15.49 4.00
CA GLU A 140 6.43 15.35 5.32
C GLU A 140 6.18 13.88 5.70
N PHE A 141 5.99 12.99 4.72
CA PHE A 141 5.64 11.58 4.92
C PHE A 141 6.69 10.69 4.25
N ARG A 142 7.43 9.93 5.05
CA ARG A 142 8.50 9.03 4.57
C ARG A 142 8.11 7.59 4.85
N PHE A 143 7.65 6.91 3.81
CA PHE A 143 7.17 5.53 3.88
C PHE A 143 8.33 4.53 3.93
N GLN A 144 8.11 3.41 4.61
CA GLN A 144 9.02 2.26 4.66
C GLN A 144 8.55 1.17 3.70
N THR A 145 9.49 0.53 3.02
CA THR A 145 9.24 -0.73 2.30
C THR A 145 9.07 -1.89 3.29
N THR A 146 8.53 -3.02 2.84
CA THR A 146 8.37 -4.22 3.68
C THR A 146 9.74 -4.78 4.09
N HIS A 147 10.05 -4.75 5.38
CA HIS A 147 11.30 -5.28 5.90
C HIS A 147 11.13 -6.75 6.34
N PRO A 148 12.07 -7.67 5.99
CA PRO A 148 11.94 -9.09 6.36
C PRO A 148 12.04 -9.32 7.88
N ASP A 149 12.77 -8.47 8.60
CA ASP A 149 12.87 -8.51 10.06
C ASP A 149 12.25 -7.27 10.74
N ILE A 150 10.99 -7.38 11.13
CA ILE A 150 10.27 -6.33 11.85
C ILE A 150 10.57 -6.31 13.35
N PHE A 151 11.27 -7.31 13.91
CA PHE A 151 11.45 -7.50 15.35
C PHE A 151 12.85 -7.13 15.85
N PRO A 152 13.03 -6.79 17.14
CA PRO A 152 11.98 -6.43 18.08
C PRO A 152 11.43 -5.02 17.81
N TYR A 153 10.24 -4.72 18.34
CA TYR A 153 9.65 -3.39 18.30
C TYR A 153 8.74 -3.11 19.51
N LEU A 154 8.40 -1.83 19.70
CA LEU A 154 7.41 -1.39 20.68
C LEU A 154 6.13 -0.99 19.95
N LEU A 155 4.97 -1.55 20.33
CA LEU A 155 3.66 -1.07 19.89
C LEU A 155 3.03 -0.21 20.98
N ILE A 156 2.59 0.98 20.61
CA ILE A 156 1.82 1.88 21.49
C ILE A 156 0.44 2.06 20.87
N ASN A 157 -0.53 1.33 21.42
CA ASN A 157 -1.92 1.36 20.96
C ASN A 157 -2.70 2.43 21.73
N ILE A 158 -3.17 3.46 21.03
CA ILE A 158 -3.86 4.62 21.60
C ILE A 158 -5.36 4.54 21.26
N GLY A 159 -6.12 3.95 22.17
CA GLY A 159 -7.57 3.90 22.15
C GLY A 159 -8.18 4.87 23.17
N SER A 160 -9.14 4.41 23.96
CA SER A 160 -9.67 5.18 25.09
C SER A 160 -8.58 5.50 26.12
N GLY A 161 -7.73 4.52 26.44
CA GLY A 161 -6.45 4.67 27.13
C GLY A 161 -5.27 4.32 26.21
N VAL A 162 -4.12 4.02 26.80
CA VAL A 162 -2.88 3.63 26.10
C VAL A 162 -2.42 2.26 26.60
N SER A 163 -2.12 1.35 25.69
CA SER A 163 -1.43 0.08 25.97
C SER A 163 -0.06 0.08 25.29
N ILE A 164 0.98 -0.30 26.04
CA ILE A 164 2.36 -0.32 25.59
C ILE A 164 2.85 -1.77 25.62
N VAL A 165 3.26 -2.27 24.46
CA VAL A 165 3.48 -3.69 24.20
C VAL A 165 4.85 -3.88 23.58
N LYS A 166 5.70 -4.68 24.19
CA LYS A 166 6.96 -5.13 23.61
C LYS A 166 6.68 -6.34 22.74
N VAL A 167 7.16 -6.33 21.50
CA VAL A 167 7.05 -7.47 20.57
C VAL A 167 8.45 -7.94 20.20
N GLU A 168 8.76 -9.20 20.52
CA GLU A 168 10.08 -9.81 20.30
C GLU A 168 10.09 -10.83 19.16
N SER A 169 8.95 -11.48 18.90
CA SER A 169 8.70 -12.33 17.74
C SER A 169 7.18 -12.45 17.52
N GLU A 170 6.78 -13.20 16.48
CA GLU A 170 5.37 -13.42 16.12
C GLU A 170 4.49 -13.78 17.33
N ASP A 171 4.87 -14.84 18.04
CA ASP A 171 4.14 -15.39 19.17
C ASP A 171 4.69 -14.92 20.54
N LYS A 172 5.60 -13.94 20.57
CA LYS A 172 6.27 -13.49 21.79
C LYS A 172 6.15 -11.98 21.97
N PHE A 173 5.16 -11.58 22.74
CA PHE A 173 4.90 -10.19 23.11
C PHE A 173 4.46 -10.08 24.57
N GLU A 174 4.67 -8.90 25.16
CA GLU A 174 4.33 -8.60 26.56
C GLU A 174 3.78 -7.17 26.68
N ARG A 175 2.64 -7.01 27.38
CA ARG A 175 2.11 -5.69 27.73
C ARG A 175 2.87 -5.11 28.92
N ILE A 176 4.06 -4.58 28.64
CA ILE A 176 4.99 -3.98 29.61
C ILE A 176 4.50 -2.67 30.24
N GLY A 177 3.48 -2.01 29.68
CA GLY A 177 3.01 -0.74 30.23
C GLY A 177 1.67 -0.23 29.68
N GLY A 178 1.31 0.99 30.10
CA GLY A 178 0.14 1.71 29.61
C GLY A 178 -0.15 2.98 30.41
N SER A 179 -1.15 3.74 29.97
CA SER A 179 -1.63 4.97 30.62
C SER A 179 -3.15 5.08 30.52
N SER A 180 -3.80 5.66 31.51
CA SER A 180 -5.21 6.07 31.43
C SER A 180 -5.38 7.41 30.71
N ILE A 181 -4.30 8.07 30.28
CA ILE A 181 -4.31 9.33 29.56
C ILE A 181 -4.18 9.02 28.06
N GLY A 182 -5.32 8.70 27.43
CA GLY A 182 -5.41 8.37 26.00
C GLY A 182 -6.45 9.21 25.25
N GLY A 183 -6.92 8.71 24.12
CA GLY A 183 -7.90 9.41 23.27
C GLY A 183 -9.26 9.63 23.94
N GLY A 184 -9.66 8.75 24.87
CA GLY A 184 -10.87 8.93 25.69
C GLY A 184 -10.73 10.11 26.65
N THR A 185 -9.53 10.34 27.18
CA THR A 185 -9.21 11.46 28.08
C THR A 185 -9.16 12.78 27.31
N PHE A 186 -8.59 12.77 26.09
CA PHE A 186 -8.66 13.92 25.17
C PHE A 186 -10.11 14.29 24.87
N TRP A 187 -10.93 13.31 24.46
CA TRP A 187 -12.32 13.54 24.11
C TRP A 187 -13.15 14.03 25.30
N GLY A 188 -13.04 13.36 26.46
CA GLY A 188 -13.80 13.69 27.67
C GLY A 188 -13.46 15.07 28.22
N LEU A 189 -12.19 15.38 28.44
CA LEU A 189 -11.77 16.70 28.92
C LEU A 189 -12.03 17.79 27.87
N GLY A 190 -11.77 17.51 26.59
CA GLY A 190 -12.05 18.43 25.50
C GLY A 190 -13.54 18.79 25.42
N ALA A 191 -14.44 17.81 25.58
CA ALA A 191 -15.88 18.06 25.62
C ALA A 191 -16.30 18.90 26.85
N LEU A 192 -15.68 18.68 28.01
CA LEU A 192 -15.95 19.50 29.21
C LEU A 192 -15.48 20.96 29.04
N LEU A 193 -14.29 21.16 28.46
CA LEU A 193 -13.66 22.47 28.27
C LEU A 193 -14.30 23.28 27.13
N THR A 194 -14.57 22.65 25.99
CA THR A 194 -15.01 23.34 24.76
C THR A 194 -16.53 23.27 24.52
N LYS A 195 -17.22 22.34 25.20
CA LYS A 195 -18.62 21.92 24.94
C LYS A 195 -18.85 21.21 23.59
N THR A 196 -17.80 20.91 22.83
CA THR A 196 -17.84 20.10 21.61
C THR A 196 -18.06 18.63 21.94
N LYS A 197 -18.97 17.96 21.23
CA LYS A 197 -19.29 16.54 21.46
C LYS A 197 -18.58 15.57 20.50
N ARG A 198 -18.10 16.04 19.34
CA ARG A 198 -17.48 15.19 18.32
C ARG A 198 -15.94 15.23 18.39
N PHE A 199 -15.31 14.07 18.27
CA PHE A 199 -13.85 13.93 18.32
C PHE A 199 -13.14 14.74 17.21
N ASP A 200 -13.62 14.67 15.97
CA ASP A 200 -12.98 15.34 14.83
C ASP A 200 -13.17 16.87 14.85
N GLU A 201 -14.26 17.35 15.46
CA GLU A 201 -14.48 18.78 15.71
C GLU A 201 -13.50 19.30 16.77
N LEU A 202 -13.22 18.51 17.82
CA LEU A 202 -12.21 18.84 18.83
C LEU A 202 -10.79 18.85 18.25
N LEU A 203 -10.45 17.91 17.35
CA LEU A 203 -9.20 17.99 16.57
C LEU A 203 -9.16 19.23 15.68
N GLN A 204 -10.28 19.61 15.05
CA GLN A 204 -10.35 20.82 14.22
C GLN A 204 -10.15 22.10 15.04
N LEU A 205 -10.69 22.19 16.26
CA LEU A 205 -10.39 23.26 17.21
C LEU A 205 -8.88 23.29 17.55
N ALA A 206 -8.31 22.12 17.87
CA ALA A 206 -6.88 21.96 18.14
C ALA A 206 -5.99 22.23 16.90
N SER A 207 -6.49 22.16 15.67
CA SER A 207 -5.69 22.56 14.51
C SER A 207 -5.45 24.08 14.45
N LYS A 208 -6.42 24.87 14.95
CA LYS A 208 -6.45 26.34 14.88
C LYS A 208 -5.87 27.07 16.11
N GLY A 209 -5.82 26.40 17.26
CA GLY A 209 -5.43 27.02 18.54
C GLY A 209 -3.94 27.28 18.75
N GLN A 210 -3.64 28.19 19.68
CA GLN A 210 -2.30 28.58 20.13
C GLN A 210 -2.09 28.18 21.59
N HIS A 211 -1.48 27.02 21.82
CA HIS A 211 -1.29 26.47 23.17
C HIS A 211 -0.50 27.40 24.12
N ALA A 212 0.42 28.21 23.60
CA ALA A 212 1.23 29.16 24.37
C ALA A 212 0.43 30.26 25.10
N SER A 213 -0.85 30.45 24.75
CA SER A 213 -1.74 31.36 25.49
C SER A 213 -2.22 30.76 26.82
N VAL A 214 -2.31 29.42 26.90
CA VAL A 214 -2.85 28.57 27.99
C VAL A 214 -1.74 27.88 28.81
N ASP A 215 -0.69 27.39 28.14
CA ASP A 215 0.43 26.68 28.77
C ASP A 215 1.44 27.63 29.40
N MET A 216 2.03 27.23 30.52
CA MET A 216 3.24 27.86 31.04
C MET A 216 4.46 27.27 30.33
N LEU A 217 5.28 28.13 29.71
CA LEU A 217 6.50 27.74 29.00
C LEU A 217 7.75 27.98 29.86
N VAL A 218 8.88 27.36 29.53
CA VAL A 218 10.15 27.54 30.24
C VAL A 218 10.56 29.02 30.31
N LYS A 219 10.36 29.78 29.23
CA LYS A 219 10.63 31.23 29.21
C LYS A 219 9.73 32.06 30.12
N ASP A 220 8.53 31.58 30.45
CA ASP A 220 7.62 32.28 31.37
C ASP A 220 8.07 32.13 32.84
N ILE A 221 8.88 31.10 33.14
CA ILE A 221 9.45 30.83 34.47
C ILE A 221 10.86 31.44 34.60
N TYR A 222 11.72 31.26 33.58
CA TYR A 222 13.15 31.59 33.64
C TYR A 222 13.54 32.84 32.84
N GLY A 223 12.59 33.51 32.17
CA GLY A 223 12.86 34.67 31.31
C GLY A 223 13.52 34.34 29.96
N GLY A 224 13.75 33.06 29.66
CA GLY A 224 14.41 32.59 28.43
C GLY A 224 14.60 31.07 28.43
N SER A 225 15.54 30.57 27.62
CA SER A 225 15.97 29.17 27.64
C SER A 225 16.80 28.85 28.88
N TYR A 226 16.58 27.68 29.50
CA TYR A 226 17.36 27.23 30.64
C TYR A 226 18.56 26.39 30.20
N GLY A 227 19.63 27.08 29.79
CA GLY A 227 20.79 26.50 29.10
C GLY A 227 21.51 25.36 29.84
N SER A 228 21.65 25.43 31.16
CA SER A 228 22.36 24.40 31.94
C SER A 228 21.63 23.06 32.02
N LEU A 229 20.32 23.02 31.74
CA LEU A 229 19.53 21.79 31.61
C LEU A 229 19.16 21.48 30.15
N GLY A 230 19.62 22.29 29.19
CA GLY A 230 19.31 22.12 27.76
C GLY A 230 17.84 22.39 27.39
N LEU A 231 17.06 23.06 28.25
CA LEU A 231 15.63 23.30 28.00
C LEU A 231 15.45 24.59 27.19
N THR A 232 14.83 24.50 26.02
CA THR A 232 14.49 25.66 25.18
C THR A 232 13.36 26.48 25.79
N GLY A 233 13.39 27.81 25.63
CA GLY A 233 12.39 28.71 26.21
C GLY A 233 10.94 28.44 25.78
N ASP A 234 10.73 27.90 24.57
CA ASP A 234 9.40 27.55 24.04
C ASP A 234 8.89 26.17 24.47
N LEU A 235 9.67 25.41 25.25
CA LEU A 235 9.25 24.13 25.80
C LEU A 235 8.13 24.35 26.83
N ILE A 236 7.09 23.51 26.81
CA ILE A 236 6.03 23.53 27.82
C ILE A 236 6.62 23.08 29.17
N ALA A 237 6.53 23.93 30.18
CA ALA A 237 6.92 23.63 31.55
C ALA A 237 5.74 23.17 32.41
N SER A 238 4.53 23.70 32.15
CA SER A 238 3.28 23.20 32.75
C SER A 238 2.12 23.42 31.79
N SER A 239 1.56 22.32 31.28
CA SER A 239 0.32 22.37 30.49
C SER A 239 -0.80 23.02 31.30
N PHE A 240 -1.64 23.84 30.66
CA PHE A 240 -2.66 24.67 31.32
C PHE A 240 -2.16 25.61 32.43
N GLY A 241 -0.84 25.75 32.66
CA GLY A 241 -0.31 26.45 33.84
C GLY A 241 -0.69 27.93 33.95
N LYS A 242 -1.02 28.62 32.84
CA LYS A 242 -1.49 30.01 32.90
C LYS A 242 -2.96 30.12 33.35
N SER A 243 -3.76 29.06 33.22
CA SER A 243 -5.19 29.10 33.57
C SER A 243 -5.46 29.25 35.07
N ALA A 244 -4.50 28.87 35.93
CA ALA A 244 -4.59 29.01 37.37
C ALA A 244 -4.34 30.46 37.87
N THR A 245 -3.79 31.34 37.03
CA THR A 245 -3.31 32.68 37.43
C THR A 245 -3.75 33.83 36.53
N ALA A 246 -4.24 33.55 35.33
CA ALA A 246 -4.67 34.57 34.39
C ALA A 246 -6.15 34.94 34.58
N ASP A 247 -6.40 36.24 34.76
CA ASP A 247 -7.74 36.81 34.94
C ASP A 247 -8.42 37.07 33.57
N LYS A 248 -8.44 36.04 32.71
CA LYS A 248 -9.02 36.07 31.35
C LYS A 248 -9.63 34.72 30.97
N GLU A 249 -10.64 34.74 30.12
CA GLU A 249 -11.12 33.54 29.44
C GLU A 249 -10.15 33.11 28.32
N PHE A 250 -10.08 31.81 28.06
CA PHE A 250 -9.27 31.22 26.98
C PHE A 250 -10.18 30.74 25.84
N SER A 251 -9.69 30.80 24.61
CA SER A 251 -10.44 30.29 23.46
C SER A 251 -10.58 28.76 23.55
N LYS A 252 -11.62 28.22 22.90
CA LYS A 252 -11.85 26.77 22.84
C LYS A 252 -10.74 26.08 22.05
N GLU A 253 -10.28 26.75 21.00
CA GLU A 253 -9.19 26.38 20.13
C GLU A 253 -7.88 26.23 20.91
N ASP A 254 -7.51 27.23 21.73
CA ASP A 254 -6.26 27.22 22.51
C ASP A 254 -6.29 26.13 23.59
N MET A 255 -7.44 25.97 24.28
CA MET A 255 -7.63 24.87 25.24
C MET A 255 -7.56 23.49 24.57
N ALA A 256 -8.18 23.32 23.40
CA ALA A 256 -8.09 22.09 22.63
C ALA A 256 -6.65 21.80 22.14
N LYS A 257 -5.90 22.84 21.76
CA LYS A 257 -4.48 22.73 21.39
C LYS A 257 -3.62 22.27 22.56
N SER A 258 -3.73 22.96 23.71
CA SER A 258 -3.01 22.63 24.94
C SER A 258 -3.32 21.19 25.38
N LEU A 259 -4.59 20.79 25.35
CA LEU A 259 -5.00 19.43 25.70
C LEU A 259 -4.40 18.37 24.75
N LEU A 260 -4.43 18.63 23.44
CA LEU A 260 -3.83 17.74 22.44
C LEU A 260 -2.32 17.62 22.64
N HIS A 261 -1.64 18.75 22.88
CA HIS A 261 -0.20 18.78 23.16
C HIS A 261 0.14 18.04 24.45
N MET A 262 -0.60 18.26 25.54
CA MET A 262 -0.38 17.60 26.83
C MET A 262 -0.42 16.07 26.70
N ILE A 263 -1.47 15.54 26.06
CA ILE A 263 -1.67 14.10 25.91
C ILE A 263 -0.66 13.50 24.91
N SER A 264 -0.39 14.18 23.80
CA SER A 264 0.60 13.71 22.81
C SER A 264 2.03 13.72 23.37
N ASN A 265 2.37 14.70 24.21
CA ASN A 265 3.68 14.78 24.87
C ASN A 265 3.84 13.70 25.94
N ASP A 266 2.82 13.43 26.77
CA ASP A 266 2.81 12.33 27.75
C ASP A 266 3.04 10.98 27.05
N ILE A 267 2.29 10.71 25.98
CA ILE A 267 2.45 9.50 25.15
C ILE A 267 3.87 9.41 24.56
N GLY A 268 4.42 10.51 24.02
CA GLY A 268 5.79 10.54 23.50
C GLY A 268 6.88 10.35 24.57
N GLN A 269 6.66 10.84 25.80
CA GLN A 269 7.54 10.61 26.94
C GLN A 269 7.51 9.16 27.40
N LEU A 270 6.33 8.57 27.55
CA LEU A 270 6.16 7.14 27.86
C LEU A 270 6.82 6.28 26.78
N ALA A 271 6.62 6.62 25.51
CA ALA A 271 7.25 5.94 24.38
C ALA A 271 8.78 5.93 24.50
N CYS A 272 9.40 7.09 24.74
CA CYS A 272 10.83 7.20 24.98
C CYS A 272 11.29 6.35 26.18
N LEU A 273 10.59 6.43 27.32
CA LEU A 273 10.96 5.73 28.55
C LEU A 273 10.96 4.21 28.36
N TYR A 274 9.88 3.64 27.81
CA TYR A 274 9.80 2.20 27.56
C TYR A 274 10.75 1.74 26.44
N ALA A 275 10.91 2.54 25.38
CA ALA A 275 11.87 2.23 24.31
C ALA A 275 13.31 2.14 24.87
N LYS A 276 13.74 3.13 25.67
CA LYS A 276 15.07 3.10 26.31
C LYS A 276 15.20 2.00 27.35
N LEU A 277 14.19 1.77 28.19
CA LEU A 277 14.20 0.71 29.22
C LEU A 277 14.40 -0.70 28.63
N HIS A 278 13.87 -0.93 27.42
CA HIS A 278 13.95 -2.22 26.74
C HIS A 278 14.94 -2.26 25.56
N ASN A 279 15.77 -1.21 25.37
CA ASN A 279 16.74 -1.06 24.28
C ASN A 279 16.14 -1.22 22.87
N LEU A 280 14.99 -0.58 22.61
CA LEU A 280 14.28 -0.62 21.33
C LEU A 280 14.42 0.70 20.58
N SER A 281 14.74 0.63 19.28
CA SER A 281 14.84 1.80 18.40
C SER A 281 13.58 2.05 17.55
N ARG A 282 12.68 1.07 17.41
CA ARG A 282 11.43 1.18 16.62
C ARG A 282 10.22 1.24 17.53
N VAL A 283 9.44 2.32 17.43
CA VAL A 283 8.16 2.47 18.13
C VAL A 283 7.05 2.72 17.11
N TYR A 284 6.17 1.74 16.96
CA TYR A 284 4.98 1.84 16.14
C TYR A 284 3.81 2.36 16.96
N PHE A 285 3.06 3.28 16.38
CA PHE A 285 1.83 3.83 16.93
C PHE A 285 0.62 3.23 16.23
N GLY A 286 -0.29 2.68 17.03
CA GLY A 286 -1.57 2.11 16.59
C GLY A 286 -2.75 2.72 17.33
N GLY A 287 -3.94 2.26 17.00
CA GLY A 287 -5.20 2.71 17.59
C GLY A 287 -5.84 3.84 16.79
N PHE A 288 -6.77 4.56 17.41
CA PHE A 288 -7.71 5.45 16.69
C PHE A 288 -7.70 6.90 17.20
N PHE A 289 -6.64 7.29 17.89
CA PHE A 289 -6.40 8.66 18.35
C PHE A 289 -5.69 9.54 17.31
N ILE A 290 -4.76 8.98 16.54
CA ILE A 290 -3.89 9.76 15.64
C ILE A 290 -4.65 10.17 14.37
N ARG A 291 -5.33 9.23 13.71
CA ARG A 291 -6.19 9.43 12.52
C ARG A 291 -5.51 10.22 11.40
N GLY A 292 -4.21 9.99 11.19
CA GLY A 292 -3.40 10.77 10.25
C GLY A 292 -3.27 12.27 10.56
N HIS A 293 -3.68 12.73 11.75
CA HIS A 293 -3.70 14.16 12.10
C HIS A 293 -2.28 14.71 12.27
N PRO A 294 -1.79 15.63 11.41
CA PRO A 294 -0.37 16.02 11.36
C PRO A 294 0.15 16.64 12.66
N VAL A 295 -0.70 17.38 13.39
CA VAL A 295 -0.31 17.98 14.70
C VAL A 295 -0.01 16.89 15.74
N THR A 296 -0.79 15.81 15.75
CA THR A 296 -0.63 14.71 16.71
C THR A 296 0.66 13.94 16.42
N MET A 297 0.85 13.56 15.16
CA MET A 297 2.08 12.88 14.69
C MET A 297 3.32 13.75 14.93
N HIS A 298 3.25 15.06 14.61
CA HIS A 298 4.34 16.00 14.87
C HIS A 298 4.75 16.04 16.34
N THR A 299 3.77 16.14 17.24
CA THR A 299 4.02 16.30 18.68
C THR A 299 4.64 15.03 19.27
N ILE A 300 4.15 13.85 18.87
CA ILE A 300 4.71 12.56 19.28
C ILE A 300 6.16 12.41 18.77
N THR A 301 6.40 12.62 17.47
CA THR A 301 7.75 12.54 16.87
C THR A 301 8.72 13.53 17.52
N TYR A 302 8.28 14.78 17.74
CA TYR A 302 9.10 15.81 18.38
C TYR A 302 9.45 15.44 19.82
N SER A 303 8.47 14.99 20.61
CA SER A 303 8.68 14.55 22.00
C SER A 303 9.70 13.41 22.08
N ILE A 304 9.53 12.36 21.28
CA ILE A 304 10.50 11.24 21.22
C ILE A 304 11.89 11.77 20.84
N ASN A 305 12.02 12.46 19.71
CA ASN A 305 13.31 12.92 19.21
C ASN A 305 14.03 13.86 20.19
N PHE A 306 13.30 14.68 20.95
CA PHE A 306 13.86 15.54 21.99
C PHE A 306 14.56 14.74 23.11
N PHE A 307 13.94 13.66 23.59
CA PHE A 307 14.51 12.83 24.66
C PHE A 307 15.49 11.73 24.17
N THR A 308 15.38 11.31 22.91
CA THR A 308 16.18 10.22 22.32
C THR A 308 17.29 10.70 21.40
N LYS A 309 17.31 11.98 21.00
CA LYS A 309 18.29 12.54 20.06
C LYS A 309 18.37 11.77 18.74
N GLY A 310 17.27 11.15 18.32
CA GLY A 310 17.17 10.31 17.12
C GLY A 310 17.49 8.82 17.32
N GLU A 311 17.87 8.37 18.53
CA GLU A 311 18.10 6.94 18.83
C GLU A 311 16.84 6.06 18.67
N VAL A 312 15.66 6.67 18.75
CA VAL A 312 14.36 6.00 18.64
C VAL A 312 13.52 6.69 17.57
N GLN A 313 13.00 5.90 16.64
CA GLN A 313 12.16 6.31 15.53
C GLN A 313 10.68 6.10 15.87
N ALA A 314 9.89 7.16 15.74
CA ALA A 314 8.43 7.11 15.78
C ALA A 314 7.90 6.71 14.40
N LEU A 315 7.09 5.65 14.37
CA LEU A 315 6.51 5.08 13.15
C LEU A 315 4.98 5.03 13.28
N PHE A 316 4.30 5.51 12.25
CA PHE A 316 2.85 5.51 12.15
C PHE A 316 2.40 4.47 11.12
N LEU A 317 1.18 3.97 11.25
CA LEU A 317 0.63 2.89 10.43
C LEU A 317 -0.59 3.41 9.66
N ARG A 318 -0.67 3.13 8.35
CA ARG A 318 -1.84 3.52 7.54
C ARG A 318 -3.11 2.78 7.98
N HIS A 319 -2.96 1.57 8.51
CA HIS A 319 -4.05 0.76 9.07
C HIS A 319 -4.09 0.79 10.61
N GLU A 320 -3.54 1.83 11.27
CA GLU A 320 -3.43 1.97 12.74
C GLU A 320 -4.70 1.60 13.52
N GLY A 321 -5.88 1.98 13.00
CA GLY A 321 -7.18 1.76 13.65
C GLY A 321 -7.86 0.42 13.33
N TYR A 322 -7.26 -0.45 12.52
CA TYR A 322 -7.85 -1.72 12.08
C TYR A 322 -7.09 -2.96 12.55
N LEU A 323 -5.96 -2.79 13.24
CA LEU A 323 -5.04 -3.88 13.61
C LEU A 323 -5.72 -5.02 14.39
N GLY A 324 -6.60 -4.72 15.34
CA GLY A 324 -7.36 -5.74 16.09
C GLY A 324 -8.34 -6.51 15.21
N ALA A 325 -9.09 -5.81 14.34
CA ALA A 325 -10.00 -6.45 13.38
C ALA A 325 -9.26 -7.34 12.37
N ILE A 326 -8.09 -6.88 11.87
CA ILE A 326 -7.21 -7.68 11.00
C ILE A 326 -6.76 -8.95 11.73
N GLY A 327 -6.27 -8.84 12.97
CA GLY A 327 -5.86 -10.01 13.75
C GLY A 327 -6.98 -11.02 14.00
N ALA A 328 -8.19 -10.54 14.30
CA ALA A 328 -9.37 -11.37 14.49
C ALA A 328 -9.77 -12.07 13.18
N PHE A 329 -9.75 -11.37 12.04
CA PHE A 329 -9.94 -11.99 10.72
C PHE A 329 -8.90 -13.08 10.46
N LEU A 330 -7.62 -12.80 10.71
CA LEU A 330 -6.52 -13.74 10.48
C LEU A 330 -6.55 -14.96 11.42
N LYS A 331 -7.25 -14.89 12.55
CA LYS A 331 -7.54 -16.04 13.42
C LYS A 331 -8.72 -16.86 12.90
N GLY A 332 -9.85 -16.21 12.61
CA GLY A 332 -11.02 -16.87 11.99
C GLY A 332 -10.75 -17.43 10.58
N ALA A 333 -9.65 -17.04 9.95
CA ALA A 333 -9.15 -17.55 8.68
C ALA A 333 -7.94 -18.50 8.81
N GLU A 334 -7.65 -19.07 9.99
CA GLU A 334 -6.49 -19.97 10.18
C GLU A 334 -6.55 -21.22 9.29
N GLU A 335 -7.74 -21.70 8.92
CA GLU A 335 -7.93 -22.79 7.93
C GLU A 335 -7.37 -22.45 6.54
N ASP A 336 -7.33 -21.16 6.17
CA ASP A 336 -6.80 -20.68 4.89
C ASP A 336 -5.31 -20.29 4.96
N ASN A 337 -4.68 -20.34 6.15
CA ASN A 337 -3.29 -19.97 6.41
C ASN A 337 -2.82 -18.69 5.65
N PRO A 338 -3.24 -17.49 6.10
CA PRO A 338 -3.07 -16.24 5.35
C PRO A 338 -1.62 -15.84 5.03
N ASN A 339 -0.63 -16.42 5.72
CA ASN A 339 0.80 -16.25 5.44
C ASN A 339 1.29 -16.99 4.18
N GLN A 340 0.45 -17.84 3.57
CA GLN A 340 0.73 -18.46 2.26
C GLN A 340 0.51 -17.50 1.09
N TYR A 341 -0.28 -16.44 1.28
CA TYR A 341 -0.63 -15.48 0.24
C TYR A 341 0.09 -14.16 0.45
N SER A 342 0.39 -13.45 -0.64
CA SER A 342 0.80 -12.05 -0.58
C SER A 342 -0.40 -11.14 -0.76
N TRP A 343 -0.29 -9.91 -0.24
CA TRP A 343 -1.38 -8.94 -0.23
C TRP A 343 -0.91 -7.61 -0.81
N GLY A 344 -1.79 -6.88 -1.49
CA GLY A 344 -1.52 -5.55 -2.05
C GLY A 344 -2.68 -4.60 -1.83
N GLU A 345 -2.42 -3.30 -1.74
CA GLU A 345 -3.48 -2.30 -1.62
C GLU A 345 -4.23 -2.11 -2.96
N ASN A 346 -5.56 -2.11 -2.90
CA ASN A 346 -6.37 -1.67 -4.02
C ASN A 346 -6.53 -0.14 -4.00
N TYR A 347 -5.71 0.55 -4.80
CA TYR A 347 -5.74 2.01 -4.95
C TYR A 347 -7.06 2.57 -5.50
N ALA A 348 -7.89 1.76 -6.16
CA ALA A 348 -9.15 2.24 -6.72
C ALA A 348 -10.24 2.37 -5.65
N GLY A 349 -10.43 1.34 -4.83
CA GLY A 349 -11.34 1.36 -3.69
C GLY A 349 -10.85 2.19 -2.49
N SER A 350 -9.55 2.18 -2.21
CA SER A 350 -8.98 2.88 -1.04
C SER A 350 -9.16 4.40 -1.11
N SER A 351 -9.53 5.04 0.00
CA SER A 351 -9.74 6.48 0.13
C SER A 351 -8.42 7.26 0.20
N GLY A 352 -7.42 6.70 0.89
CA GLY A 352 -6.06 7.25 1.00
C GLY A 352 -5.82 8.08 2.26
N LEU A 353 -4.56 8.25 2.62
CA LEU A 353 -4.11 9.03 3.77
C LEU A 353 -4.31 10.54 3.50
N MET A 354 -5.30 11.12 4.15
CA MET A 354 -5.62 12.54 4.02
C MET A 354 -4.74 13.40 4.94
N SER A 355 -4.02 14.38 4.40
CA SER A 355 -3.52 15.49 5.23
C SER A 355 -4.62 16.52 5.41
N VAL A 356 -5.06 16.73 6.65
CA VAL A 356 -5.97 17.81 7.06
C VAL A 356 -5.22 19.13 7.17
N SER A 357 -4.73 19.61 6.03
CA SER A 357 -4.29 21.00 5.85
C SER A 357 -5.49 21.95 6.06
N PRO A 358 -5.35 23.05 6.82
CA PRO A 358 -6.49 23.83 7.31
C PRO A 358 -7.28 24.60 6.23
N ASP A 359 -6.76 24.72 5.01
CA ASP A 359 -7.34 25.55 3.94
C ASP A 359 -8.35 24.82 3.03
N MET A 360 -8.50 23.49 3.15
CA MET A 360 -9.50 22.76 2.35
C MET A 360 -10.90 22.86 2.96
N ASN A 361 -11.79 23.55 2.25
CA ASN A 361 -13.16 23.86 2.69
C ASN A 361 -13.94 22.63 3.19
N PRO A 362 -14.49 22.65 4.43
CA PRO A 362 -15.25 21.51 4.99
C PRO A 362 -16.46 21.07 4.16
N MET A 363 -16.96 21.92 3.27
CA MET A 363 -18.14 21.65 2.44
C MET A 363 -17.93 20.49 1.44
N GLN A 364 -16.69 20.08 1.15
CA GLN A 364 -16.42 18.86 0.37
C GLN A 364 -16.66 17.56 1.13
N ARG A 365 -16.63 17.54 2.49
CA ARG A 365 -17.06 16.37 3.28
C ARG A 365 -18.53 15.98 3.06
N ALA A 366 -19.35 16.88 2.51
CA ALA A 366 -20.78 16.67 2.33
C ALA A 366 -21.16 15.98 1.00
N ARG A 367 -20.20 15.71 0.09
CA ARG A 367 -20.49 15.16 -1.25
C ARG A 367 -19.56 14.04 -1.74
N SER A 368 -18.51 13.69 -1.00
CA SER A 368 -17.69 12.52 -1.29
C SER A 368 -17.16 11.90 0.01
N GLY A 369 -17.49 10.63 0.25
CA GLY A 369 -16.91 9.79 1.31
C GLY A 369 -17.12 10.24 2.77
N THR A 370 -18.19 9.78 3.41
CA THR A 370 -18.41 9.93 4.87
C THR A 370 -17.53 8.99 5.73
N PHE A 371 -16.69 8.15 5.11
CA PHE A 371 -15.92 7.08 5.76
C PHE A 371 -14.54 6.92 5.12
N ASP A 372 -13.51 6.70 5.94
CA ASP A 372 -12.24 6.17 5.44
C ASP A 372 -12.48 4.71 5.03
N MET A 373 -12.27 4.40 3.75
CA MET A 373 -12.24 3.03 3.24
C MET A 373 -10.80 2.69 2.85
N LEU A 374 -10.34 1.50 3.22
CA LEU A 374 -9.09 0.91 2.71
C LEU A 374 -9.42 -0.49 2.20
N GLU A 375 -8.76 -0.91 1.13
CA GLU A 375 -8.98 -2.20 0.49
C GLU A 375 -7.66 -2.91 0.22
N MET A 376 -7.58 -4.20 0.54
CA MET A 376 -6.45 -5.05 0.19
C MET A 376 -6.91 -6.25 -0.65
N ASP A 377 -6.28 -6.45 -1.79
CA ASP A 377 -6.46 -7.63 -2.63
C ASP A 377 -5.48 -8.73 -2.19
N ARG A 378 -6.00 -9.95 -2.00
CA ARG A 378 -5.20 -11.17 -1.87
C ARG A 378 -4.68 -11.57 -3.24
N LEU A 379 -3.37 -11.61 -3.39
CA LEU A 379 -2.72 -12.17 -4.56
C LEU A 379 -2.78 -13.69 -4.47
N GLU A 380 -3.07 -14.36 -5.58
CA GLU A 380 -3.20 -15.82 -5.65
C GLU A 380 -1.91 -16.58 -5.27
N ARG A 381 -0.78 -15.88 -5.32
CA ARG A 381 0.57 -16.44 -5.30
C ARG A 381 1.36 -15.88 -4.13
N GLN A 382 2.23 -16.71 -3.56
CA GLN A 382 3.22 -16.27 -2.59
C GLN A 382 4.33 -15.52 -3.33
N LEU A 383 4.45 -14.22 -3.08
CA LEU A 383 5.54 -13.39 -3.58
C LEU A 383 6.68 -13.32 -2.57
N VAL A 384 7.92 -13.34 -3.07
CA VAL A 384 9.15 -13.35 -2.30
C VAL A 384 10.25 -12.53 -2.99
N ASN A 385 11.28 -12.14 -2.25
CA ASN A 385 12.46 -11.46 -2.80
C ASN A 385 13.17 -12.32 -3.86
N LEU A 386 13.65 -11.68 -4.94
CA LEU A 386 14.64 -12.26 -5.84
C LEU A 386 15.86 -12.71 -5.02
N PRO A 387 16.26 -13.99 -5.05
CA PRO A 387 17.37 -14.51 -4.25
C PRO A 387 18.73 -13.87 -4.53
N LEU A 388 18.83 -13.12 -5.63
CA LEU A 388 20.04 -12.48 -6.11
C LEU A 388 20.14 -10.99 -5.71
N LEU A 389 19.12 -10.39 -5.09
CA LEU A 389 19.23 -9.03 -4.51
C LEU A 389 20.31 -9.01 -3.42
N GLN A 390 21.27 -8.08 -3.50
CA GLN A 390 22.36 -7.99 -2.51
C GLN A 390 21.85 -7.62 -1.12
N ASP A 391 20.95 -6.64 -1.05
CA ASP A 391 20.32 -6.18 0.17
C ASP A 391 18.83 -5.89 -0.06
N PRO A 392 17.94 -6.85 0.25
CA PRO A 392 16.50 -6.64 0.16
C PRO A 392 15.94 -5.59 1.13
N SER A 393 16.70 -5.17 2.16
CA SER A 393 16.23 -4.21 3.16
C SER A 393 16.35 -2.75 2.71
N SER A 394 17.40 -2.40 1.95
CA SER A 394 17.61 -1.07 1.37
C SER A 394 17.19 -0.97 -0.10
N TYR A 395 16.81 -2.08 -0.72
CA TYR A 395 16.31 -2.11 -2.09
C TYR A 395 14.99 -1.33 -2.23
N ILE A 396 15.01 -0.34 -3.11
CA ILE A 396 13.84 0.44 -3.53
C ILE A 396 13.59 0.11 -5.02
N PRO A 397 12.41 -0.41 -5.40
CA PRO A 397 12.10 -0.74 -6.78
C PRO A 397 12.10 0.49 -7.69
N ASP A 398 11.47 1.58 -7.25
CA ASP A 398 11.19 2.75 -8.08
C ASP A 398 12.39 3.72 -8.19
N THR A 399 12.73 4.12 -9.41
CA THR A 399 13.88 4.99 -9.70
C THR A 399 13.64 6.47 -9.38
N VAL A 400 12.37 6.90 -9.26
CA VAL A 400 11.98 8.30 -8.97
C VAL A 400 10.76 8.30 -8.04
N ASP A 401 10.91 8.90 -6.85
CA ASP A 401 9.80 9.21 -5.95
C ASP A 401 9.17 10.55 -6.37
N LEU A 402 7.95 10.49 -6.90
CA LEU A 402 7.15 11.65 -7.31
C LEU A 402 6.50 12.34 -6.10
N THR A 403 6.62 11.81 -4.88
CA THR A 403 6.26 12.52 -3.64
C THR A 403 7.25 13.65 -3.38
N GLU A 404 8.54 13.38 -3.59
CA GLU A 404 9.62 14.35 -3.37
C GLU A 404 9.88 15.21 -4.62
N ASP A 405 9.84 14.62 -5.82
CA ASP A 405 10.07 15.37 -7.06
C ASP A 405 8.80 15.99 -7.65
N ALA A 406 8.56 17.25 -7.32
CA ALA A 406 7.41 18.02 -7.79
C ALA A 406 7.37 18.20 -9.33
N LEU A 407 8.52 18.35 -9.99
CA LEU A 407 8.59 18.57 -11.45
C LEU A 407 8.29 17.27 -12.21
N ALA A 408 8.82 16.15 -11.72
CA ALA A 408 8.48 14.83 -12.23
C ALA A 408 7.00 14.53 -11.99
N ARG A 409 6.47 14.83 -10.80
CA ARG A 409 5.06 14.63 -10.44
C ARG A 409 4.12 15.36 -11.40
N GLU A 410 4.35 16.64 -11.64
CA GLU A 410 3.54 17.44 -12.56
C GLU A 410 3.57 16.86 -13.97
N TYR A 411 4.76 16.53 -14.48
CA TYR A 411 4.95 15.93 -15.80
C TYR A 411 4.21 14.59 -15.95
N TRP A 412 4.40 13.65 -15.02
CA TRP A 412 3.77 12.33 -15.11
C TRP A 412 2.25 12.42 -14.97
N LEU A 413 1.73 13.17 -13.99
CA LEU A 413 0.29 13.36 -13.84
C LEU A 413 -0.35 13.94 -15.11
N TYR A 414 0.31 14.90 -15.77
CA TYR A 414 -0.15 15.41 -17.07
C TYR A 414 -0.15 14.31 -18.16
N CYS A 415 0.91 13.51 -18.27
CA CYS A 415 0.94 12.40 -19.24
C CYS A 415 -0.17 11.35 -18.99
N PHE A 416 -0.52 11.05 -17.74
CA PHE A 416 -1.63 10.14 -17.43
C PHE A 416 -3.01 10.76 -17.70
N GLU A 417 -3.19 12.07 -17.49
CA GLU A 417 -4.42 12.78 -17.84
C GLU A 417 -4.64 12.84 -19.36
N GLU A 418 -3.61 13.16 -20.16
CA GLU A 418 -3.68 13.18 -21.62
C GLU A 418 -3.93 11.78 -22.23
N ALA A 419 -3.31 10.74 -21.66
CA ALA A 419 -3.47 9.37 -22.12
C ALA A 419 -4.88 8.79 -21.86
N LEU A 420 -5.64 9.37 -20.91
CA LEU A 420 -6.91 8.83 -20.41
C LEU A 420 -7.93 8.56 -21.53
N ASP A 421 -8.10 9.48 -22.46
CA ASP A 421 -9.04 9.32 -23.58
C ASP A 421 -8.62 8.21 -24.56
N GLY A 422 -7.32 7.93 -24.65
CA GLY A 422 -6.80 6.77 -25.38
C GLY A 422 -7.11 5.46 -24.67
N VAL A 423 -7.03 5.43 -23.34
CA VAL A 423 -7.35 4.26 -22.51
C VAL A 423 -8.86 3.96 -22.56
N VAL A 424 -9.71 4.96 -22.39
CA VAL A 424 -11.18 4.83 -22.49
C VAL A 424 -11.60 4.22 -23.83
N LYS A 425 -11.02 4.70 -24.95
CA LYS A 425 -11.29 4.15 -26.28
C LYS A 425 -10.86 2.68 -26.42
N ARG A 426 -9.77 2.26 -25.79
CA ARG A 426 -9.31 0.86 -25.79
C ARG A 426 -10.21 -0.02 -24.93
N ALA A 427 -10.62 0.44 -23.75
CA ALA A 427 -11.56 -0.25 -22.86
C ALA A 427 -12.86 -0.59 -23.62
N VAL A 428 -13.49 0.40 -24.25
CA VAL A 428 -14.70 0.17 -25.09
C VAL A 428 -14.41 -0.78 -26.25
N ALA A 429 -13.29 -0.65 -26.96
CA ALA A 429 -12.94 -1.52 -28.09
C ALA A 429 -12.63 -2.99 -27.70
N SER A 430 -12.28 -3.25 -26.43
CA SER A 430 -12.09 -4.60 -25.92
C SER A 430 -13.42 -5.37 -25.83
N GLN A 431 -14.53 -4.68 -25.56
CA GLN A 431 -15.86 -5.26 -25.31
C GLN A 431 -16.96 -4.64 -26.22
N PRO A 432 -16.85 -4.76 -27.57
CA PRO A 432 -17.77 -4.11 -28.51
C PRO A 432 -19.18 -4.69 -28.47
N ASP A 433 -19.33 -5.92 -27.99
CA ASP A 433 -20.60 -6.66 -27.94
C ASP A 433 -21.37 -6.43 -26.61
N ILE A 434 -20.82 -5.62 -25.69
CA ILE A 434 -21.44 -5.29 -24.39
C ILE A 434 -21.97 -3.84 -24.45
N PRO A 435 -23.31 -3.63 -24.48
CA PRO A 435 -23.90 -2.28 -24.58
C PRO A 435 -23.44 -1.31 -23.47
N GLU A 436 -23.31 -1.82 -22.25
CA GLU A 436 -22.95 -1.07 -21.04
C GLU A 436 -21.47 -0.64 -21.02
N ALA A 437 -20.62 -1.16 -21.91
CA ALA A 437 -19.19 -0.85 -21.92
C ALA A 437 -18.90 0.65 -22.04
N ASN A 438 -19.74 1.41 -22.76
CA ASN A 438 -19.59 2.87 -22.87
C ASN A 438 -19.87 3.58 -21.54
N GLU A 439 -20.89 3.14 -20.78
CA GLU A 439 -21.20 3.70 -19.47
C GLU A 439 -20.11 3.36 -18.45
N ARG A 440 -19.68 2.09 -18.39
CA ARG A 440 -18.59 1.65 -17.51
C ARG A 440 -17.30 2.41 -17.79
N ALA A 441 -16.96 2.65 -19.06
CA ALA A 441 -15.75 3.37 -19.45
C ALA A 441 -15.81 4.87 -19.06
N GLU A 442 -17.00 5.49 -19.03
CA GLU A 442 -17.17 6.85 -18.52
C GLU A 442 -17.09 6.91 -16.98
N LYS A 443 -17.67 5.94 -16.26
CA LYS A 443 -17.49 5.82 -14.79
C LYS A 443 -16.01 5.63 -14.43
N PHE A 444 -15.29 4.78 -15.17
CA PHE A 444 -13.83 4.65 -15.10
C PHE A 444 -13.11 6.00 -15.31
N ARG A 445 -13.43 6.73 -16.39
CA ARG A 445 -12.82 8.04 -16.71
C ARG A 445 -12.99 9.02 -15.55
N GLN A 446 -14.18 9.09 -14.95
CA GLN A 446 -14.49 9.99 -13.85
C GLN A 446 -13.71 9.60 -12.58
N LYS A 447 -13.74 8.32 -12.20
CA LYS A 447 -13.04 7.83 -11.00
C LYS A 447 -11.52 8.01 -11.11
N TYR A 448 -10.92 7.60 -12.24
CA TYR A 448 -9.47 7.71 -12.44
C TYR A 448 -9.00 9.17 -12.52
N ARG A 449 -9.74 10.05 -13.21
CA ARG A 449 -9.43 11.50 -13.22
C ARG A 449 -9.48 12.11 -11.82
N HIS A 450 -10.46 11.72 -11.00
CA HIS A 450 -10.52 12.18 -9.61
C HIS A 450 -9.30 11.71 -8.79
N LYS A 451 -8.85 10.46 -8.97
CA LYS A 451 -7.62 9.93 -8.34
C LYS A 451 -6.37 10.72 -8.72
N LEU A 452 -6.18 11.04 -10.01
CA LEU A 452 -5.06 11.87 -10.48
C LEU A 452 -5.10 13.29 -9.86
N GLN A 453 -6.29 13.88 -9.73
CA GLN A 453 -6.47 15.17 -9.05
C GLN A 453 -6.12 15.09 -7.56
N THR A 454 -6.52 14.05 -6.85
CA THR A 454 -6.12 13.84 -5.44
C THR A 454 -4.60 13.73 -5.33
N LEU A 455 -3.96 12.90 -6.14
CA LEU A 455 -2.50 12.71 -6.15
C LEU A 455 -1.70 13.97 -6.52
N ARG A 456 -2.29 14.92 -7.26
CA ARG A 456 -1.69 16.23 -7.53
C ARG A 456 -1.55 17.09 -6.27
N HIS A 457 -2.50 17.00 -5.33
CA HIS A 457 -2.55 17.80 -4.11
C HIS A 457 -2.03 17.06 -2.87
N GLN A 458 -2.15 15.73 -2.86
CA GLN A 458 -1.77 14.83 -1.78
C GLN A 458 -1.03 13.61 -2.36
N PRO A 459 0.24 13.77 -2.77
CA PRO A 459 0.99 12.67 -3.41
C PRO A 459 1.18 11.46 -2.49
N PHE A 460 1.28 11.67 -1.18
CA PHE A 460 1.44 10.64 -0.15
C PHE A 460 0.17 9.81 0.14
N ALA A 461 -0.96 10.06 -0.55
CA ALA A 461 -2.26 9.49 -0.21
C ALA A 461 -2.28 7.94 -0.24
N TYR A 462 -1.44 7.30 -1.06
CA TYR A 462 -1.40 5.83 -1.19
C TYR A 462 0.01 5.26 -0.91
N GLY A 463 0.75 5.90 0.00
CA GLY A 463 2.20 5.67 0.15
C GLY A 463 3.00 6.60 -0.77
N SER A 464 4.25 6.25 -1.08
CA SER A 464 5.04 7.02 -2.07
C SER A 464 4.41 6.97 -3.46
N LEU A 465 4.24 8.15 -4.07
CA LEU A 465 3.79 8.28 -5.45
C LEU A 465 4.94 7.96 -6.41
N THR A 466 4.74 7.02 -7.32
CA THR A 466 5.75 6.65 -8.33
C THR A 466 5.07 6.43 -9.67
N VAL A 467 5.86 6.28 -10.74
CA VAL A 467 5.32 5.93 -12.07
C VAL A 467 4.60 4.58 -12.02
N ARG A 468 5.11 3.63 -11.22
CA ARG A 468 4.47 2.33 -10.97
C ARG A 468 3.13 2.48 -10.26
N SER A 469 3.04 3.21 -9.15
CA SER A 469 1.75 3.36 -8.45
C SER A 469 0.70 4.13 -9.27
N LEU A 470 1.09 5.02 -10.19
CA LEU A 470 0.19 5.62 -11.20
C LEU A 470 -0.34 4.62 -12.23
N LEU A 471 0.49 3.64 -12.64
CA LEU A 471 0.12 2.55 -13.55
C LEU A 471 -0.81 1.57 -12.83
N ASP A 472 -0.43 1.12 -11.64
CA ASP A 472 -1.21 0.20 -10.80
C ASP A 472 -2.58 0.82 -10.46
N THR A 473 -2.65 2.12 -10.15
CA THR A 473 -3.93 2.85 -9.95
C THR A 473 -4.82 2.81 -11.18
N ARG A 474 -4.25 2.87 -12.39
CA ARG A 474 -5.01 2.79 -13.65
C ARG A 474 -5.62 1.40 -13.82
N GLU A 475 -4.81 0.36 -13.64
CA GLU A 475 -5.28 -1.03 -13.81
C GLU A 475 -6.31 -1.39 -12.74
N HIS A 476 -6.12 -0.99 -11.49
CA HIS A 476 -7.13 -1.19 -10.43
C HIS A 476 -8.46 -0.50 -10.77
N CYS A 477 -8.43 0.73 -11.30
CA CYS A 477 -9.65 1.41 -11.76
C CYS A 477 -10.27 0.74 -13.00
N LEU A 478 -9.49 0.21 -13.94
CA LEU A 478 -10.01 -0.54 -15.10
C LEU A 478 -10.70 -1.84 -14.65
N ASN A 479 -10.07 -2.58 -13.75
CA ASN A 479 -10.59 -3.83 -13.19
C ASN A 479 -11.92 -3.63 -12.45
N GLU A 480 -12.03 -2.56 -11.66
CA GLU A 480 -13.28 -2.22 -10.94
C GLU A 480 -14.48 -1.95 -11.86
N PHE A 481 -14.24 -1.48 -13.08
CA PHE A 481 -15.27 -1.29 -14.11
C PHE A 481 -15.31 -2.44 -15.13
N ASN A 482 -14.80 -3.61 -14.76
CA ASN A 482 -14.76 -4.87 -15.50
C ASN A 482 -14.06 -4.77 -16.87
N PHE A 483 -12.91 -4.09 -16.93
CA PHE A 483 -12.00 -4.05 -18.08
C PHE A 483 -10.63 -4.69 -17.78
N PRO A 484 -10.55 -6.01 -17.54
CA PRO A 484 -9.32 -6.68 -17.08
C PRO A 484 -8.19 -6.75 -18.12
N ASP A 485 -8.51 -6.71 -19.42
CA ASP A 485 -7.50 -6.59 -20.47
C ASP A 485 -8.00 -5.78 -21.68
N PRO A 486 -7.81 -4.44 -21.67
CA PRO A 486 -8.12 -3.58 -22.80
C PRO A 486 -7.22 -3.77 -24.04
N TYR A 487 -6.17 -4.59 -23.96
CA TYR A 487 -5.08 -4.69 -24.93
C TYR A 487 -4.95 -6.07 -25.60
N SER A 488 -5.48 -7.14 -25.00
CA SER A 488 -5.67 -8.51 -25.54
C SER A 488 -5.72 -8.62 -27.06
N LYS A 489 -6.67 -7.92 -27.70
CA LYS A 489 -6.89 -7.93 -29.16
C LYS A 489 -5.71 -7.35 -29.94
N ILE A 490 -5.01 -6.38 -29.38
CA ILE A 490 -3.81 -5.77 -29.95
C ILE A 490 -2.64 -6.75 -29.83
N THR A 491 -2.39 -7.33 -28.64
CA THR A 491 -1.33 -8.33 -28.40
C THR A 491 -1.50 -9.57 -29.29
N SER A 492 -2.73 -10.06 -29.41
CA SER A 492 -3.10 -11.16 -30.32
C SER A 492 -2.84 -10.80 -31.79
N LYS A 493 -3.22 -9.59 -32.23
CA LYS A 493 -3.04 -9.14 -33.61
C LYS A 493 -1.56 -8.90 -33.96
N TRP A 494 -0.77 -8.35 -33.03
CA TRP A 494 0.69 -8.24 -33.21
C TRP A 494 1.31 -9.62 -33.32
N SER A 495 0.99 -10.55 -32.41
CA SER A 495 1.48 -11.93 -32.47
C SER A 495 1.22 -12.59 -33.84
N LEU A 496 -0.01 -12.43 -34.38
CA LEU A 496 -0.40 -12.95 -35.69
C LEU A 496 0.27 -12.26 -36.89
N LEU A 497 0.52 -10.95 -36.83
CA LEU A 497 1.20 -10.20 -37.91
C LEU A 497 2.73 -10.33 -37.87
N VAL A 498 3.30 -10.50 -36.68
CA VAL A 498 4.75 -10.59 -36.46
C VAL A 498 5.25 -12.00 -36.73
N MET A 499 4.54 -13.07 -36.34
CA MET A 499 4.96 -14.45 -36.60
C MET A 499 5.37 -14.79 -38.05
N PRO A 500 4.68 -14.34 -39.11
CA PRO A 500 5.12 -14.62 -40.50
C PRO A 500 6.25 -13.71 -41.01
N HIS A 501 6.69 -12.70 -40.25
CA HIS A 501 7.64 -11.67 -40.72
C HIS A 501 8.84 -11.40 -39.79
N MET A 502 8.75 -11.75 -38.51
CA MET A 502 9.89 -11.97 -37.62
C MET A 502 9.91 -13.45 -37.21
N PRO A 503 10.79 -14.28 -37.78
CA PRO A 503 11.34 -15.34 -36.96
C PRO A 503 12.00 -14.70 -35.73
N ILE A 504 11.90 -15.32 -34.55
CA ILE A 504 12.53 -14.83 -33.30
C ILE A 504 14.06 -14.62 -33.46
N ILE A 505 14.65 -15.29 -34.46
CA ILE A 505 15.94 -15.02 -35.08
C ILE A 505 16.23 -13.52 -35.27
N VAL A 506 15.26 -12.64 -35.58
CA VAL A 506 15.55 -11.21 -35.77
C VAL A 506 15.84 -10.49 -34.45
N LEU A 507 15.20 -10.85 -33.34
CA LEU A 507 15.50 -10.24 -32.03
C LEU A 507 16.67 -10.92 -31.33
N MET A 508 16.80 -12.24 -31.45
CA MET A 508 18.01 -12.97 -31.02
C MET A 508 19.24 -12.51 -31.80
N SER A 509 19.15 -12.40 -33.13
CA SER A 509 20.24 -11.85 -33.95
C SER A 509 20.38 -10.35 -33.85
N ALA A 510 19.37 -9.58 -33.39
CA ALA A 510 19.56 -8.18 -33.04
C ALA A 510 20.32 -8.04 -31.73
N LEU A 511 20.02 -8.84 -30.69
CA LEU A 511 20.80 -8.85 -29.46
C LEU A 511 22.23 -9.34 -29.72
N ASP A 512 22.42 -10.41 -30.49
CA ASP A 512 23.75 -10.83 -30.94
C ASP A 512 24.43 -9.72 -31.78
N ASN A 513 23.80 -9.16 -32.82
CA ASN A 513 24.43 -8.13 -33.67
C ASN A 513 24.65 -6.79 -32.94
N LEU A 514 23.80 -6.37 -32.02
CA LEU A 514 23.93 -5.10 -31.28
C LEU A 514 25.06 -5.21 -30.25
N CYS A 515 25.19 -6.37 -29.58
CA CYS A 515 26.36 -6.72 -28.79
C CYS A 515 27.63 -6.86 -29.65
N LEU A 516 27.53 -7.36 -30.88
CA LEU A 516 28.68 -7.55 -31.78
C LEU A 516 29.17 -6.27 -32.48
N LYS A 517 28.33 -5.23 -32.67
CA LYS A 517 28.64 -4.13 -33.62
C LYS A 517 28.59 -2.70 -33.08
N THR A 518 27.92 -2.40 -31.97
CA THR A 518 27.62 -0.98 -31.66
C THR A 518 27.97 -0.53 -30.23
N ILE A 519 28.08 -1.44 -29.25
CA ILE A 519 28.40 -1.09 -27.86
C ILE A 519 29.40 -2.15 -27.33
N HIS A 520 30.62 -1.71 -26.99
CA HIS A 520 31.75 -2.50 -26.44
C HIS A 520 31.67 -4.04 -26.62
N PRO A 521 32.16 -4.60 -27.74
CA PRO A 521 31.88 -5.98 -28.16
C PRO A 521 32.63 -7.10 -27.40
N GLY A 522 33.06 -6.83 -26.15
CA GLY A 522 33.91 -7.71 -25.35
C GLY A 522 33.15 -8.68 -24.44
N PHE A 523 32.44 -8.17 -23.44
CA PHE A 523 32.21 -8.91 -22.20
C PHE A 523 31.22 -10.10 -22.31
N LEU A 524 30.00 -9.89 -22.79
CA LEU A 524 28.97 -10.94 -22.79
C LEU A 524 29.24 -12.10 -23.77
N LEU A 525 29.97 -11.84 -24.87
CA LEU A 525 30.14 -12.82 -25.97
C LEU A 525 31.55 -13.41 -26.09
N GLN A 526 32.59 -12.79 -25.52
CA GLN A 526 33.97 -13.33 -25.58
C GLN A 526 34.37 -14.13 -24.33
N GLY A 527 33.68 -13.93 -23.20
CA GLY A 527 33.86 -14.73 -21.98
C GLY A 527 33.29 -16.15 -22.08
N PRO A 528 33.58 -17.04 -21.11
CA PRO A 528 32.91 -18.34 -21.01
C PRO A 528 31.39 -18.18 -20.93
N PRO A 529 30.59 -19.15 -21.41
CA PRO A 529 29.14 -19.06 -21.32
C PRO A 529 28.69 -19.03 -19.86
N HIS A 530 27.72 -18.18 -19.56
CA HIS A 530 27.02 -18.19 -18.27
C HIS A 530 26.33 -19.54 -18.06
N LYS A 531 26.20 -19.95 -16.80
CA LYS A 531 25.50 -21.19 -16.46
C LYS A 531 24.00 -21.04 -16.74
N CYS A 532 23.38 -20.00 -16.18
CA CYS A 532 21.95 -19.73 -16.33
C CYS A 532 21.67 -18.23 -16.35
N ALA A 533 20.98 -17.77 -17.41
CA ALA A 533 20.52 -16.41 -17.57
C ALA A 533 19.01 -16.29 -17.31
N LEU A 534 18.63 -15.43 -16.37
CA LEU A 534 17.25 -15.03 -16.13
C LEU A 534 16.93 -13.78 -16.95
N PHE A 535 15.86 -13.79 -17.74
CA PHE A 535 15.36 -12.63 -18.46
C PHE A 535 13.98 -12.23 -17.93
N PHE A 536 13.85 -11.00 -17.43
CA PHE A 536 12.55 -10.36 -17.29
C PHE A 536 12.19 -9.68 -18.61
N VAL A 537 11.35 -10.32 -19.39
CA VAL A 537 11.09 -9.97 -20.80
C VAL A 537 9.97 -8.94 -20.97
N ASP A 538 10.19 -7.97 -21.86
CA ASP A 538 9.16 -7.33 -22.70
C ASP A 538 9.16 -8.08 -24.05
N ASN A 539 10.33 -8.43 -24.63
CA ASN A 539 10.55 -9.36 -25.76
C ASN A 539 11.85 -10.22 -25.63
N SER A 540 12.05 -11.26 -26.47
CA SER A 540 12.88 -12.45 -26.15
C SER A 540 14.33 -12.60 -26.70
N GLY A 541 15.14 -13.39 -25.97
CA GLY A 541 16.48 -13.94 -26.29
C GLY A 541 16.92 -14.97 -25.21
N LEU A 542 18.05 -15.70 -25.20
CA LEU A 542 19.17 -15.97 -26.13
C LEU A 542 19.69 -17.42 -25.84
N LEU A 543 19.77 -18.35 -26.81
CA LEU A 543 20.00 -19.80 -26.55
C LEU A 543 21.24 -20.45 -27.20
N SER A 544 21.98 -19.73 -28.03
CA SER A 544 22.96 -20.29 -28.99
C SER A 544 24.29 -20.76 -28.38
N ARG A 545 24.55 -20.52 -27.09
CA ARG A 545 25.87 -20.72 -26.44
C ARG A 545 25.91 -21.79 -25.34
N GLY A 546 24.84 -22.58 -25.18
CA GLY A 546 24.75 -23.65 -24.17
C GLY A 546 24.34 -23.21 -22.77
N THR A 547 24.25 -21.90 -22.52
CA THR A 547 23.63 -21.30 -21.32
C THR A 547 22.16 -21.74 -21.17
N GLU A 548 21.75 -22.06 -19.95
CA GLU A 548 20.33 -22.26 -19.60
C GLU A 548 19.61 -20.90 -19.51
N VAL A 549 18.34 -20.85 -19.90
CA VAL A 549 17.55 -19.63 -19.98
C VAL A 549 16.25 -19.78 -19.21
N VAL A 550 16.00 -18.85 -18.30
CA VAL A 550 14.71 -18.68 -17.63
C VAL A 550 14.07 -17.41 -18.18
N LEU A 551 12.93 -17.52 -18.87
CA LEU A 551 12.13 -16.37 -19.29
C LEU A 551 11.05 -16.12 -18.24
N ALA A 552 11.16 -14.97 -17.57
CA ALA A 552 10.20 -14.46 -16.61
C ALA A 552 9.29 -13.40 -17.26
N SER A 553 8.01 -13.72 -17.43
CA SER A 553 6.99 -12.82 -17.99
C SER A 553 5.87 -12.52 -16.98
N ASN A 554 4.91 -11.67 -17.32
CA ASN A 554 3.87 -11.29 -16.35
C ASN A 554 2.90 -12.45 -16.06
N SER A 555 2.38 -12.52 -14.83
CA SER A 555 1.35 -13.48 -14.44
C SER A 555 -0.02 -13.07 -14.99
N GLY A 556 -0.35 -11.77 -14.95
CA GLY A 556 -1.59 -11.23 -15.51
C GLY A 556 -1.33 -10.09 -16.52
N PRO A 557 -2.37 -9.66 -17.27
CA PRO A 557 -2.26 -8.62 -18.29
C PRO A 557 -1.74 -7.29 -17.72
N ALA A 558 -0.91 -6.60 -18.49
CA ALA A 558 -0.38 -5.29 -18.11
C ALA A 558 0.00 -4.49 -19.36
N LEU A 559 -0.80 -3.47 -19.73
CA LEU A 559 -0.65 -2.81 -21.04
C LEU A 559 -0.58 -3.84 -22.18
N ASN A 560 0.50 -3.84 -22.97
CA ASN A 560 0.71 -4.76 -24.09
C ASN A 560 1.80 -5.80 -23.79
N ASP A 561 2.16 -5.97 -22.52
CA ASP A 561 3.24 -6.86 -22.09
C ASP A 561 2.76 -8.32 -22.16
N VAL A 562 3.65 -9.23 -22.56
CA VAL A 562 3.31 -10.64 -22.77
C VAL A 562 3.09 -11.35 -21.43
N THR A 563 1.95 -12.01 -21.26
CA THR A 563 1.68 -12.87 -20.10
C THR A 563 2.35 -14.24 -20.24
N ASN A 564 2.53 -14.97 -19.14
CA ASN A 564 3.12 -16.32 -19.17
C ASN A 564 2.27 -17.32 -19.97
N GLY A 565 0.93 -17.20 -19.94
CA GLY A 565 0.05 -18.03 -20.77
C GLY A 565 0.23 -17.76 -22.26
N GLU A 566 0.31 -16.49 -22.67
CA GLU A 566 0.62 -16.13 -24.06
C GLU A 566 2.04 -16.59 -24.46
N LEU A 567 3.04 -16.37 -23.60
CA LEU A 567 4.43 -16.74 -23.88
C LEU A 567 4.59 -18.25 -24.09
N GLN A 568 3.87 -19.09 -23.34
CA GLN A 568 3.83 -20.54 -23.54
C GLN A 568 3.29 -20.88 -24.94
N ILE A 569 2.12 -20.36 -25.32
CA ILE A 569 1.50 -20.60 -26.64
C ILE A 569 2.38 -20.09 -27.79
N LEU A 570 3.02 -18.92 -27.63
CA LEU A 570 3.95 -18.37 -28.61
C LEU A 570 5.19 -19.26 -28.76
N THR A 571 5.78 -19.68 -27.64
CA THR A 571 7.00 -20.49 -27.62
C THR A 571 6.78 -21.88 -28.23
N GLU A 572 5.62 -22.52 -28.00
CA GLU A 572 5.25 -23.78 -28.67
C GLU A 572 5.19 -23.63 -30.20
N ARG A 573 4.58 -22.55 -30.70
CA ARG A 573 4.51 -22.26 -32.14
C ARG A 573 5.88 -21.98 -32.73
N ILE A 574 6.73 -21.26 -32.00
CA ILE A 574 8.11 -20.97 -32.42
C ILE A 574 8.97 -22.25 -32.40
N ALA A 575 8.78 -23.15 -31.43
CA ALA A 575 9.45 -24.45 -31.37
C ALA A 575 9.10 -25.37 -32.55
N ALA A 576 7.96 -25.16 -33.22
CA ALA A 576 7.63 -25.84 -34.48
C ALA A 576 8.39 -25.29 -35.70
N MET A 577 9.03 -24.12 -35.59
CA MET A 577 9.72 -23.41 -36.67
C MET A 577 11.24 -23.26 -36.44
N ASP A 578 11.68 -23.23 -35.18
CA ASP A 578 13.07 -23.02 -34.77
C ASP A 578 13.62 -24.25 -34.00
N PRO A 579 14.55 -25.03 -34.60
CA PRO A 579 15.13 -26.20 -33.96
C PRO A 579 15.95 -25.91 -32.69
N VAL A 580 16.47 -24.70 -32.52
CA VAL A 580 17.25 -24.32 -31.32
C VAL A 580 16.33 -24.09 -30.14
N ILE A 581 15.20 -23.40 -30.36
CA ILE A 581 14.12 -23.23 -29.37
C ILE A 581 13.53 -24.61 -29.03
N GLN A 582 13.25 -25.45 -30.04
CA GLN A 582 12.72 -26.80 -29.84
C GLN A 582 13.65 -27.69 -29.01
N ALA A 583 14.95 -27.70 -29.31
CA ALA A 583 15.95 -28.41 -28.54
C ALA A 583 16.06 -27.84 -27.12
N GLY A 584 16.05 -26.51 -26.96
CA GLY A 584 16.10 -25.83 -25.67
C GLY A 584 14.96 -26.24 -24.73
N LEU A 585 13.72 -26.33 -25.22
CA LEU A 585 12.58 -26.81 -24.44
C LEU A 585 12.71 -28.30 -24.10
N ARG A 586 13.03 -29.14 -25.09
CA ARG A 586 13.13 -30.61 -24.92
C ARG A 586 14.26 -31.01 -23.95
N GLU A 587 15.32 -30.23 -23.89
CA GLU A 587 16.50 -30.44 -23.04
C GLU A 587 16.42 -29.68 -21.71
N ASP A 588 15.29 -29.02 -21.42
CA ASP A 588 15.06 -28.17 -20.24
C ASP A 588 16.16 -27.10 -20.02
N ARG A 589 16.69 -26.58 -21.14
CA ARG A 589 17.59 -25.42 -21.19
C ARG A 589 16.84 -24.10 -21.46
N LEU A 590 15.55 -24.16 -21.82
CA LEU A 590 14.64 -23.03 -21.87
C LEU A 590 13.45 -23.32 -20.95
N THR A 591 13.32 -22.56 -19.86
CA THR A 591 12.17 -22.63 -18.95
C THR A 591 11.39 -21.34 -19.02
N LEU A 592 10.07 -21.44 -19.18
CA LEU A 592 9.15 -20.32 -19.09
C LEU A 592 8.55 -20.31 -17.68
N VAL A 593 8.67 -19.19 -16.97
CA VAL A 593 8.16 -19.02 -15.62
C VAL A 593 7.44 -17.68 -15.52
N GLN A 594 6.38 -17.62 -14.73
CA GLN A 594 5.72 -16.36 -14.45
C GLN A 594 6.43 -15.58 -13.33
N SER A 595 6.41 -14.26 -13.42
CA SER A 595 7.06 -13.37 -12.45
C SER A 595 6.22 -13.07 -11.20
N GLY A 596 4.91 -13.33 -11.22
CA GLY A 596 3.98 -12.88 -10.18
C GLY A 596 3.51 -11.42 -10.34
N SER A 597 4.02 -10.68 -11.34
CA SER A 597 3.60 -9.31 -11.63
C SER A 597 2.43 -9.25 -12.62
N SER A 598 1.52 -8.31 -12.40
CA SER A 598 0.52 -7.82 -13.37
C SER A 598 0.68 -6.31 -13.62
N SER A 599 1.92 -5.81 -13.49
CA SER A 599 2.31 -4.41 -13.74
C SER A 599 3.36 -4.38 -14.86
N PRO A 600 3.43 -3.32 -15.69
CA PRO A 600 4.52 -3.16 -16.67
C PRO A 600 5.85 -2.71 -16.00
N CYS A 601 5.80 -2.42 -14.69
CA CYS A 601 6.97 -2.26 -13.84
C CYS A 601 7.26 -3.56 -13.08
N LEU A 602 8.49 -3.71 -12.57
CA LEU A 602 8.94 -4.93 -11.90
C LEU A 602 9.46 -4.61 -10.50
N ASP A 603 8.90 -5.27 -9.49
CA ASP A 603 9.42 -5.21 -8.13
C ASP A 603 10.15 -6.53 -7.79
N LEU A 604 11.48 -6.50 -7.82
CA LEU A 604 12.30 -7.67 -7.47
C LEU A 604 12.19 -8.10 -6.00
N SER A 605 11.56 -7.31 -5.11
CA SER A 605 11.22 -7.77 -3.75
C SER A 605 9.97 -8.67 -3.71
N ARG A 606 9.19 -8.70 -4.80
CA ARG A 606 7.86 -9.34 -4.87
C ARG A 606 7.69 -10.17 -6.15
N LEU A 607 8.44 -11.28 -6.23
CA LEU A 607 8.38 -12.24 -7.33
C LEU A 607 7.72 -13.56 -6.95
N ASP A 608 7.10 -14.25 -7.91
CA ASP A 608 6.53 -15.58 -7.69
C ASP A 608 7.58 -16.56 -7.10
N LYS A 609 7.16 -17.29 -6.07
CA LYS A 609 8.02 -18.25 -5.36
C LYS A 609 8.64 -19.33 -6.25
N VAL A 610 7.94 -19.79 -7.29
CA VAL A 610 8.47 -20.79 -8.23
C VAL A 610 9.63 -20.19 -9.03
N LEU A 611 9.50 -18.94 -9.49
CA LEU A 611 10.61 -18.22 -10.13
C LEU A 611 11.81 -18.10 -9.18
N ALA A 612 11.58 -17.73 -7.92
CA ALA A 612 12.64 -17.64 -6.92
C ALA A 612 13.33 -19.00 -6.63
N MET A 613 12.58 -20.11 -6.68
CA MET A 613 13.14 -21.46 -6.57
C MET A 613 14.00 -21.83 -7.79
N VAL A 614 13.49 -21.66 -9.00
CA VAL A 614 14.22 -21.97 -10.25
C VAL A 614 15.54 -21.20 -10.33
N VAL A 615 15.55 -19.92 -9.94
CA VAL A 615 16.76 -19.07 -9.88
C VAL A 615 17.83 -19.65 -8.95
N ARG A 616 17.44 -20.22 -7.80
CA ARG A 616 18.35 -20.88 -6.85
C ARG A 616 18.85 -22.22 -7.39
N GLU A 617 17.95 -23.05 -7.90
CA GLU A 617 18.23 -24.41 -8.37
C GLU A 617 19.15 -24.42 -9.59
N ARG A 618 18.88 -23.55 -10.58
CA ARG A 618 19.76 -23.39 -11.75
C ARG A 618 21.04 -22.63 -11.43
N GLN A 619 21.14 -21.98 -10.26
CA GLN A 619 22.26 -21.10 -9.88
C GLN A 619 22.51 -20.00 -10.92
N THR A 620 21.47 -19.21 -11.21
CA THR A 620 21.51 -18.09 -12.16
C THR A 620 22.66 -17.12 -11.86
N ASP A 621 23.52 -16.90 -12.86
CA ASP A 621 24.72 -16.07 -12.78
C ASP A 621 24.66 -14.80 -13.65
N LEU A 622 23.62 -14.66 -14.50
CA LEU A 622 23.26 -13.44 -15.21
C LEU A 622 21.77 -13.11 -15.05
N VAL A 623 21.42 -11.86 -14.74
CA VAL A 623 20.04 -11.34 -14.75
C VAL A 623 19.89 -10.21 -15.76
N ILE A 624 18.99 -10.39 -16.73
CA ILE A 624 18.65 -9.41 -17.74
C ILE A 624 17.26 -8.84 -17.43
N ILE A 625 17.17 -7.51 -17.37
CA ILE A 625 15.92 -6.78 -17.15
C ILE A 625 15.68 -5.90 -18.36
N GLU A 626 14.58 -6.14 -19.07
CA GLU A 626 14.27 -5.49 -20.34
C GLU A 626 12.96 -4.69 -20.30
N GLY A 627 12.92 -3.58 -21.03
CA GLY A 627 11.77 -2.69 -21.12
C GLY A 627 11.84 -1.48 -20.16
N MET A 628 11.31 -0.34 -20.62
CA MET A 628 11.43 0.95 -19.91
C MET A 628 10.78 0.94 -18.52
N GLY A 629 9.67 0.20 -18.35
CA GLY A 629 9.02 0.00 -17.05
C GLY A 629 9.90 -0.78 -16.08
N ARG A 630 10.36 -1.98 -16.49
CA ARG A 630 11.11 -2.91 -15.65
C ARG A 630 12.55 -2.47 -15.35
N ALA A 631 13.22 -1.77 -16.27
CA ALA A 631 14.66 -1.49 -16.21
C ALA A 631 15.05 -0.01 -16.01
N ILE A 632 14.13 0.94 -16.26
CA ILE A 632 14.38 2.39 -16.05
C ILE A 632 13.45 2.97 -14.99
N HIS A 633 12.12 2.80 -15.11
CA HIS A 633 11.20 3.29 -14.07
C HIS A 633 11.32 2.51 -12.77
N THR A 634 11.62 1.21 -12.89
CA THR A 634 12.04 0.37 -11.78
C THR A 634 13.43 -0.22 -12.03
N ASN A 635 14.06 -0.71 -10.97
CA ASN A 635 15.32 -1.47 -10.95
C ASN A 635 16.58 -0.79 -11.49
N TYR A 636 16.55 0.47 -11.93
CA TYR A 636 17.72 1.10 -12.56
C TYR A 636 18.97 1.11 -11.63
N TYR A 637 18.75 1.22 -10.31
CA TYR A 637 19.78 1.15 -9.26
C TYR A 637 19.83 -0.20 -8.52
N ALA A 638 19.11 -1.24 -8.97
CA ALA A 638 19.06 -2.54 -8.29
C ALA A 638 20.43 -3.25 -8.32
N MET A 639 20.97 -3.50 -7.13
CA MET A 639 22.25 -4.18 -6.90
C MET A 639 22.04 -5.69 -6.75
N LEU A 640 22.64 -6.47 -7.65
CA LEU A 640 22.52 -7.93 -7.67
C LEU A 640 23.85 -8.63 -7.36
N SER A 641 23.79 -9.80 -6.72
CA SER A 641 24.93 -10.66 -6.38
C SER A 641 25.48 -11.45 -7.58
N CYS A 642 24.79 -11.38 -8.72
CA CYS A 642 25.19 -11.90 -10.01
C CYS A 642 25.45 -10.75 -11.01
N GLU A 643 25.96 -11.08 -12.20
CA GLU A 643 26.06 -10.08 -13.27
C GLU A 643 24.65 -9.65 -13.70
N SER A 644 24.48 -8.38 -14.05
CA SER A 644 23.17 -7.88 -14.48
C SER A 644 23.25 -6.96 -15.68
N LEU A 645 22.23 -7.03 -16.53
CA LEU A 645 22.10 -6.18 -17.71
C LEU A 645 20.71 -5.56 -17.73
N LYS A 646 20.65 -4.24 -17.60
CA LYS A 646 19.41 -3.45 -17.62
C LYS A 646 19.35 -2.73 -18.96
N MET A 647 18.35 -3.05 -19.79
CA MET A 647 18.23 -2.54 -21.16
C MET A 647 16.83 -2.02 -21.49
N ALA A 648 16.75 -0.88 -22.17
CA ALA A 648 15.48 -0.34 -22.64
C ALA A 648 15.66 0.77 -23.69
N VAL A 649 14.68 0.92 -24.57
CA VAL A 649 14.54 2.11 -25.43
C VAL A 649 13.75 3.17 -24.68
N ILE A 650 14.29 4.39 -24.56
CA ILE A 650 13.59 5.51 -23.92
C ILE A 650 12.49 6.03 -24.86
N LYS A 651 11.23 5.74 -24.52
CA LYS A 651 10.02 6.12 -25.29
C LYS A 651 9.41 7.46 -24.82
N ASN A 652 10.08 8.19 -23.93
CA ASN A 652 9.61 9.42 -23.30
C ASN A 652 10.68 10.54 -23.41
N SER A 653 10.30 11.72 -23.91
CA SER A 653 11.27 12.81 -24.18
C SER A 653 11.83 13.43 -22.90
N TRP A 654 10.97 13.76 -21.94
CA TRP A 654 11.38 14.36 -20.66
C TRP A 654 12.34 13.45 -19.89
N LEU A 655 12.08 12.13 -19.90
CA LEU A 655 12.97 11.14 -19.30
C LEU A 655 14.30 11.04 -20.04
N ALA A 656 14.29 11.15 -21.37
CA ALA A 656 15.53 11.15 -22.16
C ALA A 656 16.39 12.38 -21.81
N ASP A 657 15.80 13.58 -21.82
CA ASP A 657 16.49 14.82 -21.48
C ASP A 657 17.06 14.76 -20.05
N ARG A 658 16.29 14.23 -19.09
CA ARG A 658 16.72 14.04 -17.70
C ARG A 658 17.84 13.01 -17.52
N LEU A 659 17.93 12.02 -18.40
CA LEU A 659 19.05 11.06 -18.45
C LEU A 659 20.22 11.55 -19.32
N GLY A 660 20.17 12.77 -19.86
CA GLY A 660 21.20 13.34 -20.75
C GLY A 660 21.22 12.74 -22.16
N GLY A 661 20.16 12.03 -22.55
CA GLY A 661 19.99 11.38 -23.85
C GLY A 661 19.00 12.09 -24.77
N LYS A 662 18.60 11.41 -25.84
CA LYS A 662 17.54 11.83 -26.78
C LYS A 662 16.38 10.84 -26.79
N LEU A 663 15.20 11.25 -27.24
CA LEU A 663 14.10 10.30 -27.48
C LEU A 663 14.57 9.13 -28.38
N PHE A 664 14.16 7.91 -28.03
CA PHE A 664 14.59 6.64 -28.61
C PHE A 664 16.08 6.27 -28.39
N SER A 665 16.78 6.93 -27.48
CA SER A 665 18.09 6.43 -27.01
C SER A 665 17.93 5.09 -26.30
N VAL A 666 18.94 4.22 -26.44
CA VAL A 666 19.00 2.92 -25.77
C VAL A 666 19.79 3.08 -24.48
N VAL A 667 19.19 2.69 -23.36
CA VAL A 667 19.92 2.39 -22.12
C VAL A 667 20.43 0.97 -22.22
N PHE A 668 21.73 0.78 -21.95
CA PHE A 668 22.39 -0.50 -21.85
C PHE A 668 23.36 -0.43 -20.67
N LYS A 669 22.91 -0.87 -19.49
CA LYS A 669 23.67 -0.79 -18.23
C LYS A 669 24.03 -2.20 -17.78
N TYR A 670 25.27 -2.60 -18.00
CA TYR A 670 25.85 -3.86 -17.52
C TYR A 670 26.62 -3.63 -16.22
N GLU A 671 26.40 -4.48 -15.23
CA GLU A 671 26.95 -4.36 -13.87
C GLU A 671 27.46 -5.72 -13.38
N VAL A 672 28.65 -5.72 -12.77
CA VAL A 672 29.32 -6.91 -12.22
C VAL A 672 29.33 -6.83 -10.69
N PRO A 673 29.11 -7.93 -9.95
CA PRO A 673 29.14 -7.94 -8.49
C PRO A 673 30.48 -7.48 -7.92
N ALA A 674 30.41 -6.66 -6.85
CA ALA A 674 31.59 -6.28 -6.08
C ALA A 674 32.25 -7.53 -5.49
N GLY A 675 33.51 -7.79 -5.88
CA GLY A 675 34.30 -8.94 -5.41
C GLY A 675 34.72 -9.94 -6.50
N LYS A 676 34.09 -9.94 -7.68
CA LYS A 676 34.71 -10.52 -8.88
C LYS A 676 35.79 -9.54 -9.39
N PRO A 677 37.05 -9.96 -9.61
CA PRO A 677 38.04 -9.09 -10.23
C PRO A 677 37.61 -8.78 -11.67
N SER A 678 37.62 -7.50 -12.05
CA SER A 678 37.52 -7.15 -13.48
C SER A 678 38.75 -7.67 -14.22
N GLN A 679 38.53 -8.25 -15.40
CA GLN A 679 39.62 -8.73 -16.25
C GLN A 679 40.48 -7.59 -16.83
N ASP A 680 40.06 -6.33 -16.63
CA ASP A 680 40.73 -5.11 -17.08
C ASP A 680 42.12 -4.85 -16.45
N SER A 681 42.51 -5.63 -15.44
CA SER A 681 43.83 -5.52 -14.80
C SER A 681 44.98 -6.18 -15.59
N ALA A 682 44.69 -6.91 -16.68
CA ALA A 682 45.67 -7.76 -17.37
C ALA A 682 46.12 -7.30 -18.78
N ALA A 683 45.57 -6.20 -19.33
CA ALA A 683 45.71 -5.87 -20.76
C ALA A 683 46.15 -4.42 -21.08
N LEU A 684 47.09 -3.85 -20.32
CA LEU A 684 47.80 -2.62 -20.68
C LEU A 684 49.31 -2.73 -20.42
N THR A 685 50.02 -3.45 -21.28
CA THR A 685 51.47 -3.28 -21.50
C THR A 685 51.69 -2.68 -22.89
N PRO A 686 52.40 -1.54 -23.02
CA PRO A 686 52.59 -0.88 -24.31
C PRO A 686 53.80 -1.43 -25.07
N SER A 687 53.56 -1.88 -26.30
CA SER A 687 54.57 -2.04 -27.36
C SER A 687 53.91 -2.04 -28.73
#